data_AF-A0A3D0NDC0-F1
#
_entry.id   AF-A0A3D0NDC0-F1
#
_cell.length_a   1.000
_cell.length_b   1.000
_cell.length_c   1.000
_cell.angle_alpha   90.00
_cell.angle_beta   90.00
_cell.angle_gamma   90.00
#
_symmetry.space_group_name_H-M   'P 1'
#
loop_
_entity.id
_entity.type
_entity.pdbx_description
1 polymer ?
#
loop_
_entity_poly.entity_id
_entity_poly.type
_entity_poly.pdbx_seq_one_letter_code
_entity_poly.pdbx_strand_id
1 'polypeptide(L)'
;MYVNGTPVHSYDAYEIHDNDRIVLTYGSADVIALNSNYGTLIFEMLPEAAPNTVTNFLNYVSDGDYQDSIIHRSVPGFVIQGGGFTTPTTTMTATSQFSPVPTDSPVVNEFDISNTRGTVAMAKLGGDPDSATSQWFVNLADNSANLDAQNGGFTVFANILDMASADAIASLGRQNFGGAFSDLPVASGSQLVAFTDVIADASVSGRVYIDADEDGNFDSGTESGLAGFTVYSDADGDNVLDADEFSVQTASDGTYFLRLPMGLHELKQVTPDPYKQITPSDPPHINLDLSVGQQLTSADFGNRIVEAPVSVDLIASSDSGSDSSDNITNHNNVSLLTALSFSVSGVEDGALVRLFAGTNEIGSATASANQVEITTAGNLRLDDGDLEITATQISEGVESLPSAPLSITIDSSVGAFDAGLTETITLAQDYSFNVNNAEEGDSGFGYEVIDGPEGLTVHPTTGFLQWRPNANQLGQNTFTVRATDIAGNTRDLVASLDVDGDALVEYSLELTDTDGNEISSVTVGDDFVLRVLVEDLRETPRGAFAAYLDVVWSDNRVEVTGPLTYGTAFPNVHTGATSENNIIDEAGGTGGFNELGGGEFLVFSVPMRAVTAGNAMISADAADNSPHTDTLLFGINSAVDSDLIIYNSAEFQVGLGFSPTDDAYNFDEDTS
;
A
#
# COMPACT_ATOMS: atom_id res chain seq x y z
N MET A 1 37.83 23.75 -16.72
CA MET A 1 37.81 22.61 -17.65
C MET A 1 36.61 21.77 -17.30
N TYR A 2 35.81 21.37 -18.28
CA TYR A 2 34.78 20.36 -18.08
C TYR A 2 35.24 19.09 -18.78
N VAL A 3 35.19 17.98 -18.07
CA VAL A 3 35.44 16.65 -18.62
C VAL A 3 34.18 15.85 -18.37
N ASN A 4 33.52 15.42 -19.44
CA ASN A 4 32.26 14.66 -19.38
C ASN A 4 31.24 15.32 -18.41
N GLY A 5 31.05 16.64 -18.54
CA GLY A 5 30.11 17.41 -17.72
C GLY A 5 30.57 17.77 -16.29
N THR A 6 31.74 17.31 -15.83
CA THR A 6 32.22 17.57 -14.46
C THR A 6 33.27 18.69 -14.41
N PRO A 7 33.14 19.70 -13.53
CA PRO A 7 34.12 20.78 -13.39
C PRO A 7 35.43 20.27 -12.74
N VAL A 8 36.56 20.48 -13.42
CA VAL A 8 37.91 20.15 -12.92
C VAL A 8 38.74 21.42 -12.75
N HIS A 9 39.37 21.56 -11.58
CA HIS A 9 40.03 22.80 -11.14
C HIS A 9 41.56 22.86 -11.38
N SER A 10 42.21 21.76 -11.78
CA SER A 10 43.64 21.74 -12.13
C SER A 10 44.02 20.54 -12.99
N TYR A 11 45.04 20.70 -13.84
CA TYR A 11 45.56 19.64 -14.73
C TYR A 11 46.16 18.46 -13.96
N ASP A 12 46.77 18.72 -12.79
CA ASP A 12 47.43 17.70 -11.96
C ASP A 12 46.46 16.75 -11.22
N ALA A 13 45.15 16.98 -11.33
CA ALA A 13 44.10 16.21 -10.66
C ALA A 13 43.40 15.19 -11.59
N TYR A 14 43.92 14.96 -12.80
CA TYR A 14 43.26 14.13 -13.82
C TYR A 14 44.17 13.04 -14.41
N GLU A 15 43.67 11.80 -14.50
CA GLU A 15 44.24 10.73 -15.35
C GLU A 15 43.45 10.68 -16.66
N ILE A 16 44.15 10.77 -17.81
CA ILE A 16 43.53 10.74 -19.14
C ILE A 16 43.05 9.31 -19.44
N HIS A 17 41.77 9.16 -19.79
CA HIS A 17 41.23 7.91 -20.33
C HIS A 17 40.92 8.04 -21.82
N ASP A 18 40.93 6.93 -22.54
CA ASP A 18 40.50 6.91 -23.95
C ASP A 18 39.00 7.20 -24.04
N ASN A 19 38.60 8.13 -24.91
CA ASN A 19 37.25 8.66 -25.18
C ASN A 19 36.77 9.88 -24.35
N ASP A 20 37.62 10.53 -23.56
CA ASP A 20 37.21 11.78 -22.90
C ASP A 20 37.04 12.95 -23.88
N ARG A 21 35.90 13.64 -23.81
CA ARG A 21 35.67 14.90 -24.50
C ARG A 21 36.05 16.04 -23.55
N ILE A 22 37.28 16.53 -23.67
CA ILE A 22 37.78 17.64 -22.86
C ILE A 22 37.28 18.95 -23.48
N VAL A 23 36.33 19.61 -22.81
CA VAL A 23 35.86 20.94 -23.20
C VAL A 23 36.54 21.99 -22.31
N LEU A 24 37.42 22.78 -22.92
CA LEU A 24 38.03 23.95 -22.30
C LEU A 24 37.05 25.13 -22.40
N THR A 25 36.07 25.16 -21.48
CA THR A 25 35.19 26.33 -21.38
C THR A 25 35.94 27.47 -20.68
N TYR A 26 36.41 28.43 -21.46
CA TYR A 26 36.76 29.77 -20.96
C TYR A 26 35.53 30.66 -21.15
N GLY A 27 34.96 31.15 -20.04
CA GLY A 27 33.92 32.18 -20.05
C GLY A 27 32.59 31.85 -20.76
N SER A 28 31.74 32.86 -20.82
CA SER A 28 30.48 32.89 -21.58
C SER A 28 30.69 33.18 -23.07
N ALA A 29 31.93 33.30 -23.52
CA ALA A 29 32.24 33.60 -24.91
C ALA A 29 31.99 32.40 -25.83
N ASP A 30 31.70 32.69 -27.10
CA ASP A 30 31.59 31.67 -28.13
C ASP A 30 32.97 31.11 -28.48
N VAL A 31 33.06 29.79 -28.66
CA VAL A 31 34.28 29.11 -29.08
C VAL A 31 34.03 28.50 -30.46
N ILE A 32 34.91 28.82 -31.41
CA ILE A 32 34.83 28.34 -32.80
C ILE A 32 36.06 27.48 -33.08
N ALA A 33 35.84 26.25 -33.51
CA ALA A 33 36.90 25.33 -33.90
C ALA A 33 36.93 25.17 -35.43
N LEU A 34 38.00 25.64 -36.05
CA LEU A 34 38.27 25.43 -37.48
C LEU A 34 39.13 24.17 -37.63
N ASN A 35 38.51 23.06 -38.00
CA ASN A 35 39.19 21.78 -38.20
C ASN A 35 39.86 21.78 -39.58
N SER A 36 41.19 21.66 -39.60
CA SER A 36 41.94 21.50 -40.84
C SER A 36 42.56 20.12 -40.95
N ASN A 37 42.97 19.75 -42.15
CA ASN A 37 43.79 18.57 -42.40
C ASN A 37 45.21 18.64 -41.77
N TYR A 38 45.55 19.70 -41.04
CA TYR A 38 46.80 19.91 -40.31
C TYR A 38 46.60 20.25 -38.83
N GLY A 39 45.43 19.93 -38.27
CA GLY A 39 45.05 20.19 -36.88
C GLY A 39 43.96 21.26 -36.75
N THR A 40 43.42 21.38 -35.54
CA THR A 40 42.31 22.30 -35.24
C THR A 40 42.85 23.64 -34.74
N LEU A 41 42.28 24.74 -35.24
CA LEU A 41 42.46 26.07 -34.68
C LEU A 41 41.23 26.40 -33.84
N ILE A 42 41.40 26.56 -32.52
CA ILE A 42 40.30 26.81 -31.59
C ILE A 42 40.34 28.28 -31.15
N PHE A 43 39.31 29.04 -31.49
CA PHE A 43 39.22 30.47 -31.24
C PHE A 43 38.16 30.78 -30.18
N GLU A 44 38.54 31.45 -29.11
CA GLU A 44 37.62 32.08 -28.15
C GLU A 44 37.33 33.50 -28.59
N MET A 45 36.05 33.80 -28.88
CA MET A 45 35.60 35.10 -29.36
C MET A 45 35.66 36.17 -28.27
N LEU A 46 35.88 37.43 -28.65
CA LEU A 46 35.97 38.59 -27.74
C LEU A 46 34.89 39.64 -28.05
N PRO A 47 33.59 39.30 -27.88
CA PRO A 47 32.49 40.19 -28.29
C PRO A 47 32.43 41.49 -27.47
N GLU A 48 32.96 41.51 -26.25
CA GLU A 48 33.04 42.75 -25.45
C GLU A 48 34.04 43.76 -26.02
N ALA A 49 35.11 43.28 -26.66
CA ALA A 49 36.17 44.12 -27.23
C ALA A 49 35.87 44.53 -28.67
N ALA A 50 35.33 43.61 -29.48
CA ALA A 50 35.09 43.82 -30.91
C ALA A 50 33.74 43.24 -31.37
N PRO A 51 32.60 43.80 -30.92
CA PRO A 51 31.28 43.22 -31.14
C PRO A 51 30.88 43.09 -32.62
N ASN A 52 31.15 44.11 -33.44
CA ASN A 52 30.79 44.07 -34.86
C ASN A 52 31.69 43.08 -35.63
N THR A 53 32.95 42.99 -35.24
CA THR A 53 33.92 42.09 -35.86
C THR A 53 33.65 40.63 -35.52
N VAL A 54 33.32 40.33 -34.25
CA VAL A 54 32.88 39.00 -33.84
C VAL A 54 31.61 38.61 -34.59
N THR A 55 30.61 39.50 -34.63
CA THR A 55 29.37 39.24 -35.39
C THR A 55 29.66 38.93 -36.87
N ASN A 56 30.51 39.73 -37.51
CA ASN A 56 30.91 39.49 -38.89
C ASN A 56 31.64 38.15 -39.08
N PHE A 57 32.58 37.81 -38.20
CA PHE A 57 33.27 36.51 -38.29
C PHE A 57 32.29 35.34 -38.14
N LEU A 58 31.36 35.42 -37.19
CA LEU A 58 30.35 34.40 -36.95
C LEU A 58 29.35 34.27 -38.12
N ASN A 59 29.04 35.35 -38.84
CA ASN A 59 28.23 35.28 -40.06
C ASN A 59 28.89 34.39 -41.11
N TYR A 60 30.18 34.60 -41.41
CA TYR A 60 30.92 33.72 -42.35
C TYR A 60 31.01 32.27 -41.88
N VAL A 61 31.05 32.04 -40.56
CA VAL A 61 30.98 30.68 -40.01
C VAL A 61 29.60 30.08 -40.25
N SER A 62 28.53 30.84 -39.95
CA SER A 62 27.13 30.42 -40.12
C SER A 62 26.75 30.17 -41.59
N ASP A 63 27.26 30.98 -42.51
CA ASP A 63 27.02 30.84 -43.94
C ASP A 63 27.83 29.69 -44.57
N GLY A 64 28.73 29.07 -43.78
CA GLY A 64 29.60 27.99 -44.24
C GLY A 64 30.75 28.46 -45.13
N ASP A 65 31.01 29.77 -45.20
CA ASP A 65 31.99 30.37 -46.11
C ASP A 65 33.45 29.97 -45.79
N TYR A 66 33.72 29.58 -44.55
CA TYR A 66 35.03 29.06 -44.15
C TYR A 66 35.21 27.56 -44.40
N GLN A 67 34.14 26.82 -44.74
CA GLN A 67 34.24 25.44 -45.19
C GLN A 67 35.08 25.38 -46.47
N ASP A 68 36.02 24.43 -46.53
CA ASP A 68 36.97 24.27 -47.64
C ASP A 68 37.86 25.50 -47.91
N SER A 69 37.87 26.48 -47.00
CA SER A 69 38.78 27.62 -47.05
C SER A 69 40.20 27.22 -46.67
N ILE A 70 41.20 27.98 -47.12
CA ILE A 70 42.61 27.64 -46.93
C ILE A 70 43.38 28.70 -46.15
N ILE A 71 44.45 28.27 -45.48
CA ILE A 71 45.53 29.17 -45.07
C ILE A 71 46.33 29.53 -46.33
N HIS A 72 46.05 30.70 -46.90
CA HIS A 72 46.64 31.12 -48.18
C HIS A 72 47.99 31.85 -48.00
N ARG A 73 48.33 32.24 -46.76
CA ARG A 73 49.58 32.93 -46.44
C ARG A 73 50.09 32.55 -45.06
N SER A 74 51.38 32.22 -44.97
CA SER A 74 52.07 31.85 -43.72
C SER A 74 53.45 32.51 -43.66
N VAL A 75 53.67 33.36 -42.67
CA VAL A 75 54.95 34.06 -42.44
C VAL A 75 55.42 33.74 -41.02
N PRO A 76 56.40 32.83 -40.85
CA PRO A 76 56.90 32.41 -39.54
C PRO A 76 57.40 33.59 -38.71
N GLY A 77 57.05 33.59 -37.43
CA GLY A 77 57.36 34.69 -36.51
C GLY A 77 56.56 35.97 -36.78
N PHE A 78 55.54 35.91 -37.65
CA PHE A 78 54.62 37.02 -37.89
C PHE A 78 53.17 36.52 -37.80
N VAL A 79 52.60 35.97 -38.88
CA VAL A 79 51.18 35.55 -38.91
C VAL A 79 50.93 34.36 -39.85
N ILE A 80 49.89 33.59 -39.58
CA ILE A 80 49.19 32.77 -40.59
C ILE A 80 47.85 33.40 -40.91
N GLN A 81 47.43 33.40 -42.17
CA GLN A 81 46.26 34.13 -42.64
C GLN A 81 45.34 33.22 -43.48
N GLY A 82 44.05 33.25 -43.14
CA GLY A 82 42.98 32.43 -43.70
C GLY A 82 41.76 33.26 -44.11
N GLY A 83 40.65 32.58 -44.43
CA GLY A 83 39.36 33.20 -44.72
C GLY A 83 39.23 33.95 -46.05
N GLY A 84 40.26 33.92 -46.90
CA GLY A 84 40.27 34.66 -48.18
C GLY A 84 39.90 33.84 -49.42
N PHE A 85 40.17 32.54 -49.40
CA PHE A 85 40.05 31.68 -50.57
C PHE A 85 39.59 30.27 -50.19
N THR A 86 38.72 29.69 -51.01
CA THR A 86 38.30 28.29 -50.94
C THR A 86 38.96 27.46 -52.04
N THR A 87 38.99 26.15 -51.85
CA THR A 87 39.51 25.22 -52.84
C THR A 87 38.64 23.96 -52.95
N PRO A 88 38.38 23.45 -54.17
CA PRO A 88 37.62 22.21 -54.32
C PRO A 88 38.48 20.96 -54.03
N THR A 89 39.80 21.10 -53.89
CA THR A 89 40.71 19.98 -53.62
C THR A 89 41.88 20.41 -52.74
N THR A 90 42.28 19.59 -51.78
CA THR A 90 43.40 19.89 -50.86
C THR A 90 44.79 19.66 -51.46
N THR A 91 44.89 19.36 -52.75
CA THR A 91 46.17 19.22 -53.45
C THR A 91 46.44 20.48 -54.28
N MET A 92 47.62 21.08 -54.11
CA MET A 92 48.05 22.23 -54.88
C MET A 92 48.42 21.81 -56.31
N THR A 93 47.63 22.26 -57.29
CA THR A 93 47.90 22.02 -58.72
C THR A 93 48.22 23.31 -59.48
N ALA A 94 47.38 24.35 -59.32
CA ALA A 94 47.56 25.67 -59.91
C ALA A 94 46.76 26.72 -59.11
N THR A 95 47.16 27.98 -59.15
CA THR A 95 46.45 29.07 -58.44
C THR A 95 45.03 29.31 -58.96
N SER A 96 44.71 28.89 -60.18
CA SER A 96 43.36 28.96 -60.75
C SER A 96 42.36 28.02 -60.08
N GLN A 97 42.80 27.14 -59.18
CA GLN A 97 41.90 26.27 -58.40
C GLN A 97 41.25 26.98 -57.22
N PHE A 98 41.70 28.20 -56.89
CA PHE A 98 41.20 28.97 -55.77
C PHE A 98 40.08 29.90 -56.19
N SER A 99 39.00 29.90 -55.42
CA SER A 99 37.91 30.87 -55.52
C SER A 99 38.01 31.83 -54.34
N PRO A 100 37.75 33.14 -54.51
CA PRO A 100 37.64 34.03 -53.37
C PRO A 100 36.43 33.62 -52.51
N VAL A 101 36.59 33.72 -51.18
CA VAL A 101 35.45 33.64 -50.26
C VAL A 101 34.49 34.81 -50.57
N PRO A 102 33.18 34.58 -50.74
CA PRO A 102 32.20 35.66 -50.86
C PRO A 102 32.35 36.66 -49.71
N THR A 103 32.18 37.94 -49.97
CA THR A 103 32.40 38.97 -48.93
C THR A 103 31.13 39.76 -48.68
N ASP A 104 30.80 39.91 -47.40
CA ASP A 104 29.86 40.89 -46.87
C ASP A 104 30.40 42.32 -46.97
N SER A 105 29.57 43.27 -46.52
CA SER A 105 29.98 44.67 -46.39
C SER A 105 31.13 44.82 -45.39
N PRO A 106 32.12 45.69 -45.65
CA PRO A 106 33.23 45.89 -44.72
C PRO A 106 32.77 46.35 -43.33
N VAL A 107 33.46 45.86 -42.29
CA VAL A 107 33.23 46.27 -40.90
C VAL A 107 34.13 47.43 -40.48
N VAL A 108 33.59 48.29 -39.61
CA VAL A 108 34.34 49.37 -38.97
C VAL A 108 35.42 48.78 -38.07
N ASN A 109 36.59 49.40 -38.05
CA ASN A 109 37.72 48.98 -37.22
C ASN A 109 37.43 49.18 -35.72
N GLU A 110 37.58 48.11 -34.94
CA GLU A 110 37.34 48.07 -33.47
C GLU A 110 38.65 47.77 -32.72
N PHE A 111 39.78 48.32 -33.19
CA PHE A 111 41.07 48.06 -32.56
C PHE A 111 41.12 48.59 -31.11
N ASP A 112 41.21 47.66 -30.16
CA ASP A 112 41.38 47.93 -28.72
C ASP A 112 42.46 47.03 -28.09
N ILE A 113 42.46 45.74 -28.44
CA ILE A 113 43.42 44.75 -27.92
C ILE A 113 44.67 44.68 -28.81
N SER A 114 45.86 44.73 -28.19
CA SER A 114 47.16 44.62 -28.88
C SER A 114 47.38 43.29 -29.60
N ASN A 115 47.97 43.36 -30.80
CA ASN A 115 48.30 42.20 -31.65
C ASN A 115 49.52 41.43 -31.13
N THR A 116 49.33 40.70 -30.03
CA THR A 116 50.35 39.86 -29.40
C THR A 116 50.19 38.38 -29.82
N ARG A 117 51.20 37.54 -29.55
CA ARG A 117 51.17 36.12 -29.91
C ARG A 117 49.94 35.45 -29.31
N GLY A 118 49.21 34.67 -30.11
CA GLY A 118 47.99 33.97 -29.67
C GLY A 118 46.70 34.79 -29.84
N THR A 119 46.77 36.01 -30.38
CA THR A 119 45.57 36.77 -30.77
C THR A 119 45.21 36.52 -32.23
N VAL A 120 43.92 36.61 -32.55
CA VAL A 120 43.36 36.50 -33.90
C VAL A 120 42.76 37.85 -34.29
N ALA A 121 43.14 38.36 -35.45
CA ALA A 121 42.75 39.70 -35.92
C ALA A 121 42.31 39.71 -37.39
N MET A 122 41.51 40.71 -37.76
CA MET A 122 41.01 40.86 -39.13
C MET A 122 42.06 41.45 -40.07
N ALA A 123 42.23 40.87 -41.25
CA ALA A 123 43.05 41.44 -42.32
C ALA A 123 42.31 42.58 -43.04
N LYS A 124 43.08 43.56 -43.54
CA LYS A 124 42.56 44.81 -44.11
C LYS A 124 43.34 45.25 -45.34
N LEU A 125 42.71 46.07 -46.19
CA LEU A 125 43.40 46.77 -47.27
C LEU A 125 44.31 47.86 -46.71
N GLY A 126 45.51 47.98 -47.27
CA GLY A 126 46.49 48.98 -46.83
C GLY A 126 46.02 50.40 -47.12
N GLY A 127 46.02 51.26 -46.09
CA GLY A 127 45.57 52.65 -46.18
C GLY A 127 44.07 52.85 -45.94
N ASP A 128 43.32 51.78 -45.71
CA ASP A 128 41.88 51.81 -45.43
C ASP A 128 41.58 51.06 -44.13
N PRO A 129 41.47 51.77 -42.99
CA PRO A 129 41.24 51.14 -41.69
C PRO A 129 39.94 50.36 -41.57
N ASP A 130 38.89 50.68 -42.33
CA ASP A 130 37.53 50.11 -42.19
C ASP A 130 37.18 49.16 -43.35
N SER A 131 38.18 48.43 -43.85
CA SER A 131 38.08 47.57 -45.05
C SER A 131 38.04 46.06 -44.76
N ALA A 132 37.98 45.66 -43.49
CA ALA A 132 37.93 44.25 -43.10
C ALA A 132 36.62 43.59 -43.57
N THR A 133 36.71 42.39 -44.16
CA THR A 133 35.56 41.56 -44.55
C THR A 133 35.68 40.14 -43.99
N SER A 134 36.19 39.17 -44.77
CA SER A 134 36.25 37.73 -44.40
C SER A 134 37.63 37.24 -43.97
N GLN A 135 38.69 37.99 -44.30
CA GLN A 135 40.05 37.53 -44.05
C GLN A 135 40.50 37.81 -42.61
N TRP A 136 41.12 36.82 -41.99
CA TRP A 136 41.64 36.89 -40.62
C TRP A 136 43.04 36.29 -40.56
N PHE A 137 43.78 36.62 -39.50
CA PHE A 137 45.09 36.05 -39.23
C PHE A 137 45.33 35.77 -37.75
N VAL A 138 46.13 34.75 -37.47
CA VAL A 138 46.63 34.41 -36.12
C VAL A 138 48.03 35.00 -35.95
N ASN A 139 48.24 35.76 -34.87
CA ASN A 139 49.54 36.30 -34.51
C ASN A 139 50.46 35.19 -33.94
N LEU A 140 51.55 34.90 -34.65
CA LEU A 140 52.57 33.91 -34.26
C LEU A 140 53.67 34.51 -33.37
N ALA A 141 53.70 35.82 -33.19
CA ALA A 141 54.67 36.53 -32.35
C ALA A 141 54.01 37.80 -31.78
N ASP A 142 54.72 38.53 -30.93
CA ASP A 142 54.31 39.88 -30.55
C ASP A 142 54.55 40.84 -31.73
N ASN A 143 53.46 41.24 -32.37
CA ASN A 143 53.44 42.10 -33.55
C ASN A 143 52.94 43.51 -33.23
N SER A 144 52.73 43.84 -31.96
CA SER A 144 52.15 45.11 -31.49
C SER A 144 52.88 46.33 -32.04
N ALA A 145 54.23 46.30 -32.06
CA ALA A 145 55.05 47.40 -32.56
C ALA A 145 54.79 47.78 -34.04
N ASN A 146 54.21 46.86 -34.83
CA ASN A 146 53.89 47.07 -36.25
C ASN A 146 52.38 47.16 -36.48
N LEU A 147 51.62 46.14 -36.07
CA LEU A 147 50.20 46.03 -36.37
C LEU A 147 49.35 47.02 -35.57
N ASP A 148 49.73 47.39 -34.35
CA ASP A 148 48.95 48.35 -33.55
C ASP A 148 49.17 49.80 -34.01
N ALA A 149 50.34 50.08 -34.62
CA ALA A 149 50.78 51.43 -34.97
C ALA A 149 50.50 51.83 -36.44
N GLN A 150 49.92 50.94 -37.24
CA GLN A 150 49.65 51.19 -38.67
C GLN A 150 48.19 50.92 -39.04
N ASN A 151 47.71 51.55 -40.11
CA ASN A 151 46.37 51.32 -40.65
C ASN A 151 45.22 51.42 -39.61
N GLY A 152 45.39 52.25 -38.58
CA GLY A 152 44.45 52.41 -37.46
C GLY A 152 44.48 51.28 -36.42
N GLY A 153 45.49 50.41 -36.44
CA GLY A 153 45.51 49.16 -35.69
C GLY A 153 44.76 48.04 -36.44
N PHE A 154 45.01 46.77 -36.10
CA PHE A 154 44.26 45.64 -36.65
C PHE A 154 43.40 45.01 -35.55
N THR A 155 42.07 45.02 -35.72
CA THR A 155 41.11 44.53 -34.72
C THR A 155 41.38 43.09 -34.33
N VAL A 156 41.84 42.87 -33.10
CA VAL A 156 41.83 41.56 -32.45
C VAL A 156 40.40 41.27 -31.99
N PHE A 157 39.84 40.13 -32.41
CA PHE A 157 38.45 39.75 -32.10
C PHE A 157 38.33 38.36 -31.47
N ALA A 158 39.43 37.61 -31.39
CA ALA A 158 39.47 36.33 -30.72
C ALA A 158 40.89 36.02 -30.18
N ASN A 159 40.97 35.08 -29.25
CA ASN A 159 42.23 34.42 -28.86
C ASN A 159 42.24 33.00 -29.41
N ILE A 160 43.40 32.52 -29.86
CA ILE A 160 43.57 31.09 -30.14
C ILE A 160 43.94 30.37 -28.83
N LEU A 161 43.15 29.36 -28.46
CA LEU A 161 43.29 28.65 -27.19
C LEU A 161 44.46 27.65 -27.19
N ASP A 162 44.84 27.14 -28.36
CA ASP A 162 46.01 26.29 -28.54
C ASP A 162 46.82 26.69 -29.78
N MET A 163 48.07 27.07 -29.56
CA MET A 163 49.00 27.49 -30.61
C MET A 163 49.61 26.32 -31.39
N ALA A 164 49.48 25.07 -30.93
CA ALA A 164 50.18 23.91 -31.52
C ALA A 164 49.91 23.76 -33.03
N SER A 165 48.64 23.78 -33.44
CA SER A 165 48.24 23.69 -34.85
C SER A 165 48.72 24.90 -35.66
N ALA A 166 48.62 26.11 -35.10
CA ALA A 166 49.07 27.33 -35.78
C ALA A 166 50.60 27.33 -36.01
N ASP A 167 51.38 26.91 -35.01
CA ASP A 167 52.83 26.76 -35.12
C ASP A 167 53.23 25.63 -36.08
N ALA A 168 52.48 24.52 -36.09
CA ALA A 168 52.70 23.42 -37.03
C ALA A 168 52.49 23.88 -38.48
N ILE A 169 51.40 24.61 -38.74
CA ILE A 169 51.12 25.23 -40.04
C ILE A 169 52.24 26.23 -40.41
N ALA A 170 52.69 27.05 -39.47
CA ALA A 170 53.80 27.99 -39.68
C ALA A 170 55.12 27.29 -40.01
N SER A 171 55.31 26.05 -39.54
CA SER A 171 56.53 25.26 -39.76
C SER A 171 56.56 24.56 -41.12
N LEU A 172 55.45 24.58 -41.88
CA LEU A 172 55.39 23.98 -43.21
C LEU A 172 56.33 24.68 -44.22
N GLY A 173 56.68 23.94 -45.27
CA GLY A 173 57.31 24.53 -46.46
C GLY A 173 56.39 25.58 -47.07
N ARG A 174 56.97 26.64 -47.63
CA ARG A 174 56.22 27.72 -48.30
C ARG A 174 56.66 27.82 -49.75
N GLN A 175 55.71 28.07 -50.62
CA GLN A 175 55.96 28.25 -52.05
C GLN A 175 55.36 29.57 -52.51
N ASN A 176 56.07 30.23 -53.43
CA ASN A 176 55.65 31.50 -54.00
C ASN A 176 54.96 31.26 -55.34
N PHE A 177 53.65 31.51 -55.38
CA PHE A 177 52.84 31.45 -56.59
C PHE A 177 52.36 32.84 -57.04
N GLY A 178 52.88 33.91 -56.43
CA GLY A 178 52.55 35.31 -56.72
C GLY A 178 51.21 35.77 -56.13
N GLY A 179 51.00 37.10 -56.16
CA GLY A 179 49.78 37.72 -55.65
C GLY A 179 49.51 37.38 -54.18
N ALA A 180 48.28 36.96 -53.87
CA ALA A 180 47.86 36.54 -52.53
C ALA A 180 48.53 35.23 -52.04
N PHE A 181 49.25 34.52 -52.91
CA PHE A 181 49.84 33.20 -52.65
C PHE A 181 51.39 33.26 -52.67
N SER A 182 51.99 34.38 -52.29
CA SER A 182 53.46 34.55 -52.27
C SER A 182 54.16 33.72 -51.20
N ASP A 183 53.43 33.39 -50.13
CA ASP A 183 53.91 32.66 -48.96
C ASP A 183 52.91 31.55 -48.60
N LEU A 184 52.42 30.82 -49.61
CA LEU A 184 51.43 29.76 -49.43
C LEU A 184 52.07 28.56 -48.70
N PRO A 185 51.57 28.15 -47.51
CA PRO A 185 52.04 26.93 -46.86
C PRO A 185 51.59 25.70 -47.65
N VAL A 186 52.56 24.86 -48.02
CA VAL A 186 52.34 23.62 -48.76
C VAL A 186 53.16 22.53 -48.11
N ALA A 187 52.47 21.51 -47.62
CA ALA A 187 53.08 20.35 -46.99
C ALA A 187 53.57 19.31 -48.00
N SER A 188 54.11 18.21 -47.50
CA SER A 188 54.60 17.10 -48.32
C SER A 188 53.54 16.59 -49.31
N GLY A 189 53.94 16.30 -50.55
CA GLY A 189 53.01 15.84 -51.59
C GLY A 189 52.11 16.94 -52.16
N SER A 190 52.50 18.22 -52.02
CA SER A 190 51.73 19.38 -52.48
C SER A 190 50.40 19.58 -51.74
N GLN A 191 50.28 19.11 -50.50
CA GLN A 191 49.04 19.23 -49.74
C GLN A 191 48.88 20.65 -49.16
N LEU A 192 47.72 21.25 -49.38
CA LEU A 192 47.30 22.53 -48.79
C LEU A 192 46.81 22.33 -47.37
N VAL A 193 46.85 23.41 -46.58
CA VAL A 193 46.13 23.50 -45.31
C VAL A 193 44.72 24.03 -45.61
N ALA A 194 43.75 23.14 -45.59
CA ALA A 194 42.34 23.43 -45.86
C ALA A 194 41.47 23.04 -44.67
N PHE A 195 40.48 23.86 -44.37
CA PHE A 195 39.48 23.58 -43.36
C PHE A 195 38.46 22.58 -43.90
N THR A 196 38.33 21.45 -43.22
CA THR A 196 37.44 20.36 -43.62
C THR A 196 36.12 20.38 -42.87
N ASP A 197 36.07 21.10 -41.76
CA ASP A 197 34.89 21.21 -40.92
C ASP A 197 35.04 22.45 -40.02
N VAL A 198 33.93 23.09 -39.69
CA VAL A 198 33.88 24.22 -38.75
C VAL A 198 32.85 23.90 -37.69
N ILE A 199 33.32 23.70 -36.46
CA ILE A 199 32.47 23.43 -35.32
C ILE A 199 32.25 24.72 -34.57
N ALA A 200 30.98 25.08 -34.41
CA ALA A 200 30.55 26.16 -33.57
C ALA A 200 29.32 25.73 -32.78
N ASP A 201 29.36 25.98 -31.48
CA ASP A 201 28.26 25.65 -30.59
C ASP A 201 27.25 26.81 -30.54
N ALA A 202 25.97 26.46 -30.48
CA ALA A 202 24.93 27.28 -29.92
C ALA A 202 24.82 26.99 -28.41
N SER A 203 24.17 27.87 -27.67
CA SER A 203 23.82 27.61 -26.29
C SER A 203 22.32 27.60 -26.08
N VAL A 204 21.86 26.59 -25.36
CA VAL A 204 20.47 26.39 -25.00
C VAL A 204 20.36 26.45 -23.48
N SER A 205 19.42 27.24 -23.00
CA SER A 205 19.13 27.36 -21.58
C SER A 205 17.64 27.28 -21.30
N GLY A 206 17.29 26.74 -20.16
CA GLY A 206 15.92 26.58 -19.71
C GLY A 206 15.85 26.16 -18.25
N ARG A 207 14.66 25.72 -17.84
CA ARG A 207 14.36 25.27 -16.49
C ARG A 207 13.53 23.99 -16.53
N VAL A 208 13.82 23.08 -15.62
CA VAL A 208 12.93 21.98 -15.24
C VAL A 208 12.25 22.38 -13.93
N TYR A 209 10.92 22.30 -13.86
CA TYR A 209 10.16 22.81 -12.72
C TYR A 209 8.87 22.01 -12.45
N ILE A 210 8.28 22.27 -11.28
CA ILE A 210 6.93 21.84 -10.92
C ILE A 210 5.93 22.78 -11.59
N ASP A 211 5.19 22.27 -12.55
CA ASP A 211 4.09 22.93 -13.25
C ASP A 211 2.79 22.66 -12.48
N ALA A 212 2.52 23.46 -11.46
CA ALA A 212 1.53 23.16 -10.43
C ALA A 212 0.10 23.44 -10.88
N ASP A 213 -0.09 24.38 -11.80
CA ASP A 213 -1.38 24.71 -12.39
C ASP A 213 -1.54 24.23 -13.84
N GLU A 214 -0.54 23.49 -14.34
CA GLU A 214 -0.51 22.83 -15.65
C GLU A 214 -0.69 23.83 -16.82
N ASP A 215 -0.21 25.07 -16.65
CA ASP A 215 -0.29 26.12 -17.65
C ASP A 215 0.91 26.13 -18.62
N GLY A 216 1.96 25.36 -18.28
CA GLY A 216 3.18 25.21 -19.06
C GLY A 216 4.18 26.36 -18.97
N ASN A 217 4.00 27.29 -18.03
CA ASN A 217 4.90 28.40 -17.76
C ASN A 217 5.42 28.35 -16.32
N PHE A 218 6.69 28.72 -16.11
CA PHE A 218 7.25 28.78 -14.77
C PHE A 218 6.79 30.02 -14.00
N ASP A 219 5.98 29.81 -12.96
CA ASP A 219 5.49 30.84 -12.05
C ASP A 219 6.35 30.93 -10.78
N SER A 220 7.38 31.78 -10.82
CA SER A 220 8.39 31.96 -9.76
C SER A 220 7.88 32.25 -8.32
N GLY A 221 6.58 32.52 -8.14
CA GLY A 221 5.95 32.72 -6.83
C GLY A 221 5.21 31.50 -6.26
N THR A 222 4.84 30.54 -7.10
CA THR A 222 4.01 29.36 -6.74
C THR A 222 4.70 28.04 -7.10
N GLU A 223 5.68 28.09 -7.98
CA GLU A 223 6.34 26.92 -8.55
C GLU A 223 7.81 26.85 -8.17
N SER A 224 8.32 25.62 -8.12
CA SER A 224 9.70 25.33 -7.72
C SER A 224 10.45 24.64 -8.84
N GLY A 225 11.70 25.04 -9.06
CA GLY A 225 12.58 24.33 -9.97
C GLY A 225 13.03 22.97 -9.42
N LEU A 226 13.27 22.03 -10.32
CA LEU A 226 13.64 20.65 -10.02
C LEU A 226 15.13 20.43 -10.24
N ALA A 227 15.86 20.20 -9.16
CA ALA A 227 17.31 20.01 -9.18
C ALA A 227 17.74 18.57 -9.52
N GLY A 228 18.87 18.42 -10.20
CA GLY A 228 19.45 17.11 -10.53
C GLY A 228 18.76 16.34 -11.67
N PHE A 229 17.74 16.93 -12.30
CA PHE A 229 17.11 16.36 -13.49
C PHE A 229 18.08 16.44 -14.67
N THR A 230 18.08 15.41 -15.52
CA THR A 230 18.97 15.39 -16.69
C THR A 230 18.21 15.83 -17.93
N VAL A 231 18.71 16.86 -18.61
CA VAL A 231 18.23 17.32 -19.92
C VAL A 231 19.26 16.91 -20.96
N TYR A 232 18.81 16.36 -22.08
CA TYR A 232 19.68 15.83 -23.12
C TYR A 232 19.15 16.11 -24.53
N SER A 233 20.06 16.09 -25.51
CA SER A 233 19.72 16.12 -26.93
C SER A 233 19.70 14.70 -27.46
N ASP A 234 18.51 14.19 -27.75
CA ASP A 234 18.29 12.86 -28.33
C ASP A 234 18.75 12.86 -29.79
N ALA A 235 19.89 12.23 -30.06
CA ALA A 235 20.57 12.30 -31.35
C ALA A 235 20.11 11.20 -32.32
N ASP A 236 19.62 10.08 -31.81
CA ASP A 236 19.24 8.91 -32.60
C ASP A 236 17.72 8.62 -32.63
N GLY A 237 16.96 9.33 -31.80
CA GLY A 237 15.51 9.32 -31.74
C GLY A 237 14.91 8.16 -30.96
N ASP A 238 15.69 7.50 -30.10
CA ASP A 238 15.23 6.31 -29.37
C ASP A 238 14.51 6.62 -28.03
N ASN A 239 14.54 7.88 -27.57
CA ASN A 239 13.99 8.38 -26.31
C ASN A 239 14.70 7.88 -25.04
N VAL A 240 15.94 7.45 -25.15
CA VAL A 240 16.80 7.01 -24.06
C VAL A 240 18.05 7.87 -24.04
N LEU A 241 18.48 8.28 -22.85
CA LEU A 241 19.76 8.97 -22.72
C LEU A 241 20.91 7.99 -22.95
N ASP A 242 21.68 8.25 -24.00
CA ASP A 242 22.89 7.49 -24.34
C ASP A 242 24.19 8.21 -23.95
N ALA A 243 25.28 7.44 -23.86
CA ALA A 243 26.56 7.92 -23.35
C ALA A 243 27.25 8.95 -24.27
N ASP A 244 26.92 8.95 -25.57
CA ASP A 244 27.45 9.87 -26.57
C ASP A 244 26.57 11.10 -26.82
N GLU A 245 25.44 11.20 -26.13
CA GLU A 245 24.53 12.33 -26.24
C GLU A 245 24.94 13.50 -25.35
N PHE A 246 24.68 14.71 -25.84
CA PHE A 246 24.91 15.92 -25.07
C PHE A 246 23.86 16.03 -23.99
N SER A 247 24.30 16.09 -22.72
CA SER A 247 23.41 16.20 -21.58
C SER A 247 23.96 17.10 -20.47
N VAL A 248 23.06 17.55 -19.60
CA VAL A 248 23.38 18.38 -18.44
C VAL A 248 22.38 18.11 -17.30
N GLN A 249 22.84 18.18 -16.06
CA GLN A 249 21.96 18.16 -14.90
C GLN A 249 21.56 19.57 -14.47
N THR A 250 20.30 19.72 -14.06
CA THR A 250 19.76 20.99 -13.56
C THR A 250 20.40 21.40 -12.23
N ALA A 251 20.59 22.70 -12.07
CA ALA A 251 21.07 23.33 -10.84
C ALA A 251 20.01 23.25 -9.71
N SER A 252 20.37 23.73 -8.51
CA SER A 252 19.48 23.70 -7.34
C SER A 252 18.15 24.43 -7.52
N ASP A 253 18.08 25.38 -8.45
CA ASP A 253 16.87 26.11 -8.79
C ASP A 253 16.18 25.56 -10.05
N GLY A 254 16.61 24.41 -10.57
CA GLY A 254 16.06 23.78 -11.77
C GLY A 254 16.57 24.34 -13.10
N THR A 255 17.44 25.37 -13.11
CA THR A 255 18.00 25.90 -14.36
C THR A 255 19.05 24.96 -14.96
N TYR A 256 19.18 24.99 -16.28
CA TYR A 256 20.25 24.29 -16.97
C TYR A 256 20.79 25.12 -18.15
N PHE A 257 21.99 24.76 -18.58
CA PHE A 257 22.69 25.35 -19.71
C PHE A 257 23.44 24.26 -20.48
N LEU A 258 23.17 24.13 -21.77
CA LEU A 258 23.76 23.12 -22.65
C LEU A 258 24.40 23.82 -23.86
N ARG A 259 25.61 23.40 -24.23
CA ARG A 259 26.22 23.77 -25.51
C ARG A 259 25.97 22.64 -26.50
N LEU A 260 25.36 22.98 -27.62
CA LEU A 260 25.00 22.04 -28.67
C LEU A 260 25.62 22.51 -29.99
N PRO A 261 26.10 21.59 -30.84
CA PRO A 261 26.56 21.97 -32.17
C PRO A 261 25.43 22.62 -32.98
N MET A 262 25.78 23.32 -34.06
CA MET A 262 24.76 23.80 -35.00
C MET A 262 24.01 22.63 -35.66
N GLY A 263 22.73 22.83 -35.98
CA GLY A 263 21.86 21.85 -36.61
C GLY A 263 20.61 21.52 -35.82
N LEU A 264 19.93 20.43 -36.22
CA LEU A 264 18.69 19.98 -35.61
C LEU A 264 18.96 19.17 -34.34
N HIS A 265 18.21 19.45 -33.29
CA HIS A 265 18.26 18.76 -32.00
C HIS A 265 16.86 18.50 -31.45
N GLU A 266 16.62 17.30 -30.91
CA GLU A 266 15.45 16.98 -30.10
C GLU A 266 15.84 17.02 -28.62
N LEU A 267 15.42 18.07 -27.89
CA LEU A 267 15.73 18.19 -26.47
C LEU A 267 14.68 17.44 -25.64
N LYS A 268 15.14 16.58 -24.72
CA LYS A 268 14.31 15.78 -23.81
C LYS A 268 14.82 15.90 -22.37
N GLN A 269 13.99 15.50 -21.41
CA GLN A 269 14.41 15.30 -20.03
C GLN A 269 14.28 13.81 -19.65
N VAL A 270 15.10 13.37 -18.70
CA VAL A 270 14.87 12.13 -17.98
C VAL A 270 13.91 12.43 -16.84
N THR A 271 12.74 11.81 -16.86
CA THR A 271 11.68 12.02 -15.85
C THR A 271 11.59 10.80 -14.92
N PRO A 272 12.22 10.83 -13.74
CA PRO A 272 12.10 9.74 -12.76
C PRO A 272 10.74 9.79 -12.04
N ASP A 273 10.29 8.64 -11.52
CA ASP A 273 9.18 8.61 -10.56
C ASP A 273 9.51 9.49 -9.33
N PRO A 274 8.54 10.22 -8.75
CA PRO A 274 7.11 10.25 -9.07
C PRO A 274 6.69 11.36 -10.04
N TYR A 275 7.58 11.84 -10.91
CA TYR A 275 7.32 13.00 -11.74
C TYR A 275 6.73 12.60 -13.10
N LYS A 276 5.77 13.40 -13.58
CA LYS A 276 5.19 13.28 -14.91
C LYS A 276 5.43 14.58 -15.66
N GLN A 277 6.05 14.50 -16.83
CA GLN A 277 6.17 15.65 -17.73
C GLN A 277 4.80 16.05 -18.27
N ILE A 278 4.47 17.33 -18.14
CA ILE A 278 3.23 17.95 -18.63
C ILE A 278 3.53 18.91 -19.78
N THR A 279 4.69 19.57 -19.71
CA THR A 279 5.10 20.54 -20.73
C THR A 279 6.54 20.28 -21.18
N PRO A 280 6.80 20.12 -22.50
CA PRO A 280 5.81 19.90 -23.56
C PRO A 280 5.12 18.53 -23.43
N SER A 281 3.85 18.41 -23.87
CA SER A 281 3.04 17.18 -23.74
C SER A 281 3.00 16.32 -25.01
N ASP A 282 2.86 16.91 -26.20
CA ASP A 282 2.79 16.18 -27.46
C ASP A 282 3.35 17.00 -28.65
N PRO A 283 4.55 16.69 -29.16
CA PRO A 283 5.44 15.65 -28.66
C PRO A 283 6.12 16.06 -27.34
N PRO A 284 6.56 15.11 -26.49
CA PRO A 284 7.17 15.40 -25.18
C PRO A 284 8.64 15.84 -25.27
N HIS A 285 8.98 16.61 -26.30
CA HIS A 285 10.34 17.12 -26.54
C HIS A 285 10.29 18.51 -27.18
N ILE A 286 11.41 19.23 -27.12
CA ILE A 286 11.58 20.54 -27.75
C ILE A 286 12.45 20.38 -28.99
N ASN A 287 11.91 20.74 -30.15
CA ASN A 287 12.67 20.75 -31.40
C ASN A 287 13.43 22.06 -31.56
N LEU A 288 14.74 21.97 -31.77
CA LEU A 288 15.63 23.11 -31.94
C LEU A 288 16.36 23.00 -33.29
N ASP A 289 16.39 24.11 -34.04
CA ASP A 289 17.23 24.28 -35.23
C ASP A 289 18.25 25.38 -34.91
N LEU A 290 19.47 24.96 -34.59
CA LEU A 290 20.51 25.80 -33.99
C LEU A 290 21.45 26.36 -35.05
N SER A 291 21.58 27.68 -35.06
CA SER A 291 22.60 28.41 -35.82
C SER A 291 23.83 28.71 -34.95
N VAL A 292 24.94 29.00 -35.62
CA VAL A 292 26.22 29.34 -34.99
C VAL A 292 26.08 30.51 -34.01
N GLY A 293 26.55 30.33 -32.78
CA GLY A 293 26.49 31.37 -31.73
C GLY A 293 25.08 31.72 -31.28
N GLN A 294 24.04 30.99 -31.72
CA GLN A 294 22.67 31.24 -31.30
C GLN A 294 22.53 30.98 -29.81
N GLN A 295 21.88 31.92 -29.14
CA GLN A 295 21.51 31.84 -27.73
C GLN A 295 20.00 31.60 -27.67
N LEU A 296 19.58 30.38 -27.33
CA LEU A 296 18.19 30.06 -27.03
C LEU A 296 17.96 30.02 -25.53
N THR A 297 16.94 30.76 -25.10
CA THR A 297 16.44 30.79 -23.73
C THR A 297 15.03 30.23 -23.71
N SER A 298 14.58 29.72 -22.56
CA SER A 298 13.22 29.20 -22.34
C SER A 298 12.92 27.86 -23.02
N ALA A 299 13.92 26.97 -23.08
CA ALA A 299 13.68 25.56 -23.38
C ALA A 299 13.20 24.84 -22.11
N ASP A 300 11.98 25.10 -21.67
CA ASP A 300 11.53 24.71 -20.33
C ASP A 300 10.76 23.37 -20.31
N PHE A 301 10.90 22.61 -19.23
CA PHE A 301 10.16 21.37 -18.97
C PHE A 301 9.36 21.48 -17.67
N GLY A 302 8.04 21.45 -17.80
CA GLY A 302 7.08 21.46 -16.69
C GLY A 302 6.68 20.05 -16.29
N ASN A 303 6.67 19.76 -14.99
CA ASN A 303 6.33 18.45 -14.44
C ASN A 303 5.31 18.55 -13.31
N ARG A 304 4.38 17.60 -13.21
CA ARG A 304 3.56 17.41 -12.00
C ARG A 304 4.08 16.22 -11.20
N ILE A 305 3.78 16.19 -9.90
CA ILE A 305 4.04 15.04 -9.04
C ILE A 305 2.80 14.15 -9.05
N VAL A 306 2.96 12.85 -9.28
CA VAL A 306 1.93 11.86 -8.96
C VAL A 306 1.97 11.64 -7.45
N GLU A 307 1.02 12.25 -6.75
CA GLU A 307 1.00 12.27 -5.29
C GLU A 307 0.86 10.86 -4.69
N ALA A 308 1.48 10.64 -3.54
CA ALA A 308 1.28 9.38 -2.80
C ALA A 308 -0.18 9.25 -2.34
N PRO A 309 -0.72 8.02 -2.25
CA PRO A 309 -2.00 7.81 -1.58
C PRO A 309 -1.96 8.39 -0.16
N VAL A 310 -3.04 9.07 0.24
CA VAL A 310 -3.09 9.83 1.50
C VAL A 310 -3.16 8.91 2.71
N SER A 311 -3.93 7.82 2.63
CA SER A 311 -4.04 6.86 3.73
C SER A 311 -4.46 5.47 3.25
N VAL A 312 -4.08 4.48 4.05
CA VAL A 312 -4.54 3.09 3.97
C VAL A 312 -5.25 2.78 5.28
N ASP A 313 -6.37 2.07 5.21
CA ASP A 313 -7.19 1.67 6.35
C ASP A 313 -7.63 0.21 6.21
N LEU A 314 -7.58 -0.58 7.29
CA LEU A 314 -8.09 -1.95 7.28
C LEU A 314 -9.62 -1.88 7.39
N ILE A 315 -10.34 -2.48 6.46
CA ILE A 315 -11.80 -2.36 6.50
C ILE A 315 -12.39 -3.25 7.60
N ALA A 316 -13.49 -2.80 8.20
CA ALA A 316 -14.15 -3.47 9.33
C ALA A 316 -14.57 -4.94 9.10
N SER A 317 -14.66 -5.42 7.84
CA SER A 317 -14.94 -6.84 7.56
C SER A 317 -13.69 -7.72 7.60
N SER A 318 -12.51 -7.11 7.61
CA SER A 318 -11.20 -7.77 7.76
C SER A 318 -10.54 -7.45 9.10
N ASP A 319 -11.05 -6.49 9.87
CA ASP A 319 -10.64 -6.20 11.24
C ASP A 319 -11.52 -7.02 12.20
N SER A 320 -10.99 -8.19 12.61
CA SER A 320 -11.78 -9.23 13.27
C SER A 320 -11.76 -9.10 14.79
N GLY A 321 -12.56 -9.91 15.48
CA GLY A 321 -12.64 -9.85 16.94
C GLY A 321 -13.75 -8.92 17.41
N SER A 322 -13.54 -8.31 18.58
CA SER A 322 -14.60 -7.54 19.28
C SER A 322 -14.65 -6.06 18.92
N ASP A 323 -13.54 -5.52 18.42
CA ASP A 323 -13.44 -4.18 17.85
C ASP A 323 -13.11 -4.35 16.36
N SER A 324 -13.75 -3.56 15.49
CA SER A 324 -13.53 -3.61 14.04
C SER A 324 -12.87 -2.33 13.52
N SER A 325 -12.12 -1.68 14.41
CA SER A 325 -11.34 -0.46 14.13
C SER A 325 -10.00 -0.39 14.87
N ASP A 326 -9.54 -1.48 15.49
CA ASP A 326 -8.28 -1.53 16.24
C ASP A 326 -7.10 -2.08 15.42
N ASN A 327 -7.35 -2.49 14.17
CA ASN A 327 -6.39 -3.08 13.25
C ASN A 327 -5.75 -4.40 13.75
N ILE A 328 -6.48 -5.18 14.54
CA ILE A 328 -6.06 -6.50 15.02
C ILE A 328 -6.92 -7.56 14.34
N THR A 329 -6.29 -8.51 13.64
CA THR A 329 -7.04 -9.47 12.82
C THR A 329 -6.47 -10.87 12.80
N ASN A 330 -7.36 -11.85 12.72
CA ASN A 330 -7.03 -13.26 12.50
C ASN A 330 -6.92 -13.66 11.03
N HIS A 331 -7.15 -12.71 10.11
CA HIS A 331 -6.95 -12.93 8.68
C HIS A 331 -5.47 -12.77 8.31
N ASN A 332 -4.82 -13.87 7.93
CA ASN A 332 -3.37 -13.90 7.64
C ASN A 332 -3.02 -14.09 6.14
N ASN A 333 -3.95 -13.79 5.24
CA ASN A 333 -3.76 -13.78 3.78
C ASN A 333 -3.28 -15.11 3.14
N VAL A 334 -3.42 -16.25 3.83
CA VAL A 334 -3.01 -17.57 3.26
C VAL A 334 -3.98 -18.16 2.24
N SER A 335 -5.23 -17.68 2.24
CA SER A 335 -6.31 -18.12 1.36
C SER A 335 -7.30 -16.99 1.10
N LEU A 336 -8.21 -17.16 0.15
CA LEU A 336 -9.30 -16.20 -0.09
C LEU A 336 -10.26 -16.04 1.11
N LEU A 337 -10.30 -17.00 2.03
CA LEU A 337 -11.14 -16.92 3.25
C LEU A 337 -10.49 -16.07 4.35
N THR A 338 -9.18 -15.90 4.29
CA THR A 338 -8.37 -15.12 5.24
C THR A 338 -7.75 -13.91 4.53
N ALA A 339 -8.27 -13.54 3.36
CA ALA A 339 -7.81 -12.35 2.64
C ALA A 339 -8.26 -11.11 3.41
N LEU A 340 -7.37 -10.13 3.51
CA LEU A 340 -7.66 -8.83 4.09
C LEU A 340 -8.12 -7.88 2.99
N SER A 341 -8.97 -6.94 3.35
CA SER A 341 -9.40 -5.87 2.48
C SER A 341 -9.07 -4.51 3.11
N PHE A 342 -8.62 -3.58 2.28
CA PHE A 342 -8.19 -2.26 2.71
C PHE A 342 -8.88 -1.19 1.89
N SER A 343 -9.15 -0.05 2.52
CA SER A 343 -9.54 1.17 1.83
C SER A 343 -8.31 2.05 1.65
N VAL A 344 -8.06 2.52 0.43
CA VAL A 344 -6.97 3.44 0.11
C VAL A 344 -7.56 4.73 -0.43
N SER A 345 -7.25 5.87 0.20
CA SER A 345 -7.79 7.19 -0.17
C SER A 345 -6.72 8.15 -0.68
N GLY A 346 -7.15 9.21 -1.35
CA GLY A 346 -6.25 10.20 -1.96
C GLY A 346 -5.58 9.70 -3.24
N VAL A 347 -6.27 8.81 -3.96
CA VAL A 347 -5.81 8.24 -5.24
C VAL A 347 -6.44 8.98 -6.41
N GLU A 348 -5.82 8.93 -7.58
CA GLU A 348 -6.34 9.54 -8.82
C GLU A 348 -7.35 8.61 -9.51
N ASP A 349 -8.36 9.19 -10.17
CA ASP A 349 -9.34 8.42 -10.93
C ASP A 349 -8.65 7.70 -12.12
N GLY A 350 -8.87 6.40 -12.23
CA GLY A 350 -8.23 5.54 -13.23
C GLY A 350 -6.83 5.02 -12.86
N ALA A 351 -6.26 5.44 -11.72
CA ALA A 351 -4.94 4.96 -11.29
C ALA A 351 -4.98 3.49 -10.85
N LEU A 352 -3.90 2.74 -11.13
CA LEU A 352 -3.71 1.40 -10.57
C LEU A 352 -3.06 1.54 -9.19
N VAL A 353 -3.81 1.21 -8.15
CA VAL A 353 -3.35 1.29 -6.75
C VAL A 353 -2.86 -0.09 -6.32
N ARG A 354 -1.68 -0.14 -5.71
CA ARG A 354 -1.01 -1.37 -5.26
C ARG A 354 -0.75 -1.31 -3.76
N LEU A 355 -1.01 -2.40 -3.06
CA LEU A 355 -0.79 -2.57 -1.63
C LEU A 355 0.43 -3.43 -1.39
N PHE A 356 1.21 -3.05 -0.37
CA PHE A 356 2.44 -3.72 0.01
C PHE A 356 2.47 -4.06 1.50
N ALA A 357 2.95 -5.26 1.80
CA ALA A 357 3.44 -5.65 3.12
C ALA A 357 4.98 -5.68 3.05
N GLY A 358 5.63 -4.66 3.62
CA GLY A 358 7.05 -4.41 3.37
C GLY A 358 7.33 -4.18 1.89
N THR A 359 8.08 -5.08 1.24
CA THR A 359 8.38 -4.99 -0.21
C THR A 359 7.53 -5.92 -1.08
N ASN A 360 6.64 -6.72 -0.48
CA ASN A 360 5.83 -7.68 -1.21
C ASN A 360 4.48 -7.07 -1.57
N GLU A 361 4.11 -7.07 -2.85
CA GLU A 361 2.77 -6.69 -3.27
C GLU A 361 1.76 -7.75 -2.81
N ILE A 362 0.73 -7.32 -2.08
CA ILE A 362 -0.30 -8.21 -1.50
C ILE A 362 -1.67 -8.06 -2.18
N GLY A 363 -1.87 -7.01 -2.97
CA GLY A 363 -3.09 -6.76 -3.72
C GLY A 363 -3.00 -5.50 -4.57
N SER A 364 -3.89 -5.36 -5.53
CA SER A 364 -4.01 -4.16 -6.36
C SER A 364 -5.44 -4.00 -6.87
N ALA A 365 -5.86 -2.76 -7.14
CA ALA A 365 -7.08 -2.47 -7.87
C ALA A 365 -6.99 -1.12 -8.60
N THR A 366 -7.80 -0.96 -9.65
CA THR A 366 -7.91 0.33 -10.34
C THR A 366 -8.95 1.20 -9.63
N ALA A 367 -8.55 2.41 -9.25
CA ALA A 367 -9.44 3.39 -8.66
C ALA A 367 -10.44 3.93 -9.70
N SER A 368 -11.70 4.09 -9.31
CA SER A 368 -12.75 4.74 -10.13
C SER A 368 -13.20 6.08 -9.57
N ALA A 369 -12.50 6.55 -8.53
CA ALA A 369 -12.77 7.74 -7.74
C ALA A 369 -11.53 8.05 -6.89
N ASN A 370 -11.63 9.00 -5.95
CA ASN A 370 -10.54 9.38 -5.03
C ASN A 370 -10.24 8.35 -3.93
N GLN A 371 -10.89 7.20 -3.95
CA GLN A 371 -10.75 6.10 -3.01
C GLN A 371 -10.98 4.77 -3.74
N VAL A 372 -10.30 3.72 -3.29
CA VAL A 372 -10.47 2.37 -3.80
C VAL A 372 -10.41 1.35 -2.66
N GLU A 373 -11.24 0.33 -2.73
CA GLU A 373 -11.13 -0.84 -1.86
C GLU A 373 -10.34 -1.94 -2.59
N ILE A 374 -9.36 -2.52 -1.90
CA ILE A 374 -8.51 -3.57 -2.44
C ILE A 374 -8.57 -4.77 -1.51
N THR A 375 -9.05 -5.89 -2.01
CA THR A 375 -8.92 -7.19 -1.36
C THR A 375 -7.62 -7.84 -1.79
N THR A 376 -6.82 -8.26 -0.80
CA THR A 376 -5.58 -9.02 -1.01
C THR A 376 -5.83 -10.35 -1.72
N ALA A 377 -4.81 -10.86 -2.39
CA ALA A 377 -4.96 -12.04 -3.25
C ALA A 377 -5.13 -13.38 -2.49
N GLY A 378 -4.94 -13.41 -1.17
CA GLY A 378 -5.10 -14.62 -0.37
C GLY A 378 -4.10 -15.72 -0.72
N ASN A 379 -2.88 -15.37 -1.12
CA ASN A 379 -1.87 -16.30 -1.62
C ASN A 379 -0.46 -16.08 -1.03
N LEU A 380 -0.32 -15.15 -0.08
CA LEU A 380 0.94 -14.84 0.60
C LEU A 380 0.67 -14.74 2.10
N ARG A 381 1.17 -15.71 2.86
CA ARG A 381 1.06 -15.70 4.33
C ARG A 381 1.66 -14.42 4.89
N LEU A 382 0.88 -13.72 5.71
CA LEU A 382 1.38 -12.71 6.65
C LEU A 382 1.55 -13.41 7.99
N ASP A 383 2.76 -13.40 8.54
CA ASP A 383 3.06 -14.03 9.82
C ASP A 383 2.50 -13.20 10.98
N ASP A 384 2.26 -13.87 12.12
CA ASP A 384 1.69 -13.20 13.30
C ASP A 384 2.66 -12.14 13.85
N GLY A 385 2.10 -11.05 14.37
CA GLY A 385 2.79 -9.86 14.87
C GLY A 385 2.46 -8.58 14.12
N ASP A 386 3.14 -7.50 14.50
CA ASP A 386 2.95 -6.17 13.93
C ASP A 386 3.51 -6.08 12.50
N LEU A 387 2.72 -5.51 11.60
CA LEU A 387 3.06 -5.33 10.19
C LEU A 387 2.70 -3.91 9.72
N GLU A 388 3.55 -3.34 8.85
CA GLU A 388 3.25 -2.09 8.18
C GLU A 388 2.75 -2.34 6.75
N ILE A 389 1.59 -1.78 6.44
CA ILE A 389 0.97 -1.79 5.12
C ILE A 389 1.12 -0.42 4.48
N THR A 390 1.61 -0.38 3.24
CA THR A 390 1.70 0.85 2.45
C THR A 390 0.99 0.67 1.10
N ALA A 391 0.65 1.79 0.45
CA ALA A 391 0.12 1.78 -0.90
C ALA A 391 0.91 2.72 -1.81
N THR A 392 1.04 2.34 -3.08
CA THR A 392 1.45 3.25 -4.17
C THR A 392 0.35 3.31 -5.21
N GLN A 393 0.38 4.32 -6.08
CA GLN A 393 -0.49 4.39 -7.24
C GLN A 393 0.32 4.62 -8.52
N ILE A 394 -0.12 4.01 -9.61
CA ILE A 394 0.38 4.28 -10.95
C ILE A 394 -0.67 5.08 -11.69
N SER A 395 -0.34 6.33 -12.02
CA SER A 395 -1.17 7.22 -12.82
C SER A 395 -0.39 7.68 -14.05
N GLU A 396 -1.02 7.62 -15.22
CA GLU A 396 -0.41 8.05 -16.49
C GLU A 396 0.96 7.42 -16.79
N GLY A 397 1.19 6.20 -16.29
CA GLY A 397 2.42 5.43 -16.45
C GLY A 397 3.54 5.74 -15.45
N VAL A 398 3.29 6.62 -14.47
CA VAL A 398 4.26 7.06 -13.44
C VAL A 398 3.81 6.55 -12.08
N GLU A 399 4.74 6.03 -11.29
CA GLU A 399 4.47 5.52 -9.95
C GLU A 399 4.68 6.61 -8.89
N SER A 400 3.74 6.73 -7.95
CA SER A 400 3.85 7.62 -6.80
C SER A 400 4.86 7.11 -5.76
N LEU A 401 5.24 7.98 -4.83
CA LEU A 401 5.84 7.53 -3.58
C LEU A 401 4.83 6.68 -2.76
N PRO A 402 5.30 5.85 -1.82
CA PRO A 402 4.43 5.13 -0.89
C PRO A 402 3.65 6.08 0.02
N SER A 403 2.43 5.68 0.38
CA SER A 403 1.64 6.29 1.44
C SER A 403 2.37 6.24 2.79
N ALA A 404 1.86 6.99 3.77
CA ALA A 404 2.18 6.70 5.16
C ALA A 404 1.77 5.24 5.49
N PRO A 405 2.57 4.52 6.31
CA PRO A 405 2.26 3.15 6.67
C PRO A 405 1.06 3.07 7.63
N LEU A 406 0.19 2.08 7.42
CA LEU A 406 -0.80 1.60 8.37
C LEU A 406 -0.19 0.45 9.19
N SER A 407 -0.17 0.57 10.51
CA SER A 407 0.22 -0.54 11.39
C SER A 407 -0.99 -1.43 11.66
N ILE A 408 -0.84 -2.73 11.40
CA ILE A 408 -1.82 -3.77 11.73
C ILE A 408 -1.15 -4.87 12.56
N THR A 409 -1.91 -5.61 13.34
CA THR A 409 -1.44 -6.80 14.06
C THR A 409 -2.13 -8.03 13.48
N ILE A 410 -1.34 -8.96 12.94
CA ILE A 410 -1.86 -10.28 12.56
C ILE A 410 -1.74 -11.19 13.77
N ASP A 411 -2.85 -11.80 14.17
CA ASP A 411 -2.87 -12.84 15.18
C ASP A 411 -3.84 -13.93 14.74
N SER A 412 -3.30 -15.00 14.16
CA SER A 412 -4.09 -16.06 13.56
C SER A 412 -4.29 -17.30 14.44
N SER A 413 -4.00 -17.21 15.73
CA SER A 413 -4.23 -18.32 16.65
C SER A 413 -4.40 -17.91 18.10
N VAL A 414 -5.37 -18.53 18.76
CA VAL A 414 -5.52 -18.47 20.22
C VAL A 414 -4.69 -19.57 20.91
N GLY A 415 -4.17 -19.23 22.08
CA GLY A 415 -3.36 -20.06 22.96
C GLY A 415 -4.00 -21.40 23.32
N ALA A 416 -3.17 -22.32 23.81
CA ALA A 416 -3.66 -23.63 24.27
C ALA A 416 -4.20 -23.56 25.70
N PHE A 417 -5.20 -24.39 25.98
CA PHE A 417 -5.56 -24.76 27.34
C PHE A 417 -4.45 -25.62 27.96
N ASP A 418 -4.18 -25.44 29.25
CA ASP A 418 -3.09 -26.10 29.96
C ASP A 418 -3.27 -27.62 30.14
N ALA A 419 -4.51 -28.11 30.25
CA ALA A 419 -4.81 -29.54 30.31
C ALA A 419 -6.28 -29.87 29.96
N GLY A 420 -6.52 -31.09 29.48
CA GLY A 420 -7.87 -31.64 29.32
C GLY A 420 -8.44 -32.11 30.67
N LEU A 421 -9.69 -31.77 30.94
CA LEU A 421 -10.36 -32.11 32.21
C LEU A 421 -11.10 -33.45 32.09
N THR A 422 -10.67 -34.43 32.89
CA THR A 422 -11.42 -35.66 33.16
C THR A 422 -11.24 -36.00 34.63
N GLU A 423 -12.27 -35.75 35.42
CA GLU A 423 -12.23 -35.89 36.88
C GLU A 423 -13.55 -36.44 37.39
N THR A 424 -13.49 -37.19 38.50
CA THR A 424 -14.68 -37.60 39.25
C THR A 424 -14.92 -36.60 40.37
N ILE A 425 -16.13 -36.03 40.43
CA ILE A 425 -16.55 -35.06 41.44
C ILE A 425 -17.68 -35.64 42.28
N THR A 426 -17.92 -35.06 43.45
CA THR A 426 -18.95 -35.56 44.37
C THR A 426 -20.27 -34.81 44.16
N LEU A 427 -21.37 -35.57 44.11
CA LEU A 427 -22.74 -35.04 44.07
C LEU A 427 -22.99 -34.00 45.18
N ALA A 428 -23.76 -32.94 44.89
CA ALA A 428 -24.16 -31.89 45.83
C ALA A 428 -22.98 -31.18 46.55
N GLN A 429 -21.81 -31.13 45.90
CA GLN A 429 -20.65 -30.40 46.40
C GLN A 429 -20.20 -29.35 45.38
N ASP A 430 -19.89 -28.14 45.86
CA ASP A 430 -19.33 -27.09 45.02
C ASP A 430 -17.99 -27.54 44.43
N TYR A 431 -17.92 -27.54 43.10
CA TYR A 431 -16.73 -27.79 42.31
C TYR A 431 -16.25 -26.48 41.69
N SER A 432 -14.93 -26.27 41.71
CA SER A 432 -14.31 -25.19 40.96
C SER A 432 -12.95 -25.61 40.40
N PHE A 433 -12.69 -25.18 39.18
CA PHE A 433 -11.46 -25.46 38.45
C PHE A 433 -11.13 -24.29 37.53
N ASN A 434 -9.85 -23.93 37.37
CA ASN A 434 -9.47 -22.96 36.34
C ASN A 434 -9.02 -23.72 35.09
N VAL A 435 -9.72 -23.53 33.98
CA VAL A 435 -9.38 -24.18 32.69
C VAL A 435 -8.09 -23.67 32.06
N ASN A 436 -7.59 -22.51 32.51
CA ASN A 436 -6.37 -21.78 32.14
C ASN A 436 -5.92 -21.91 30.67
N ASN A 437 -5.82 -20.76 30.00
CA ASN A 437 -5.29 -20.63 28.66
C ASN A 437 -3.98 -19.82 28.70
N ALA A 438 -3.08 -20.08 27.75
CA ALA A 438 -1.81 -19.36 27.62
C ALA A 438 -1.96 -17.83 27.48
N GLU A 439 -3.09 -17.34 26.98
CA GLU A 439 -3.42 -15.91 26.78
C GLU A 439 -4.36 -15.35 27.88
N GLU A 440 -4.60 -16.12 28.94
CA GLU A 440 -5.42 -15.65 30.04
C GLU A 440 -4.81 -14.40 30.71
N GLY A 441 -5.61 -13.35 30.80
CA GLY A 441 -5.22 -12.06 31.37
C GLY A 441 -4.85 -11.00 30.33
N ASP A 442 -4.74 -11.37 29.06
CA ASP A 442 -4.60 -10.41 27.97
C ASP A 442 -5.88 -9.59 27.80
N SER A 443 -5.72 -8.31 27.42
CA SER A 443 -6.85 -7.42 27.21
C SER A 443 -7.69 -7.90 26.03
N GLY A 444 -9.00 -8.01 26.21
CA GLY A 444 -9.92 -8.48 25.15
C GLY A 444 -10.09 -10.00 25.08
N PHE A 445 -9.28 -10.78 25.80
CA PHE A 445 -9.44 -12.22 25.90
C PHE A 445 -10.66 -12.61 26.77
N GLY A 446 -11.37 -13.67 26.40
CA GLY A 446 -12.56 -14.11 27.12
C GLY A 446 -12.87 -15.62 27.05
N TYR A 447 -13.72 -16.06 27.99
CA TYR A 447 -14.23 -17.43 28.10
C TYR A 447 -15.76 -17.47 28.08
N GLU A 448 -16.32 -18.53 27.50
CA GLU A 448 -17.75 -18.84 27.59
C GLU A 448 -18.01 -20.36 27.65
N VAL A 449 -19.09 -20.77 28.31
CA VAL A 449 -19.61 -22.16 28.22
C VAL A 449 -20.53 -22.22 27.00
N ILE A 450 -20.17 -23.02 26.00
CA ILE A 450 -20.94 -23.20 24.77
C ILE A 450 -22.07 -24.22 24.98
N ASP A 451 -21.76 -25.28 25.72
CA ASP A 451 -22.63 -26.41 25.99
C ASP A 451 -22.21 -27.08 27.30
N GLY A 452 -23.15 -27.55 28.12
CA GLY A 452 -22.84 -28.17 29.41
C GLY A 452 -24.06 -28.42 30.30
N PRO A 453 -23.87 -29.12 31.43
CA PRO A 453 -24.92 -29.38 32.40
C PRO A 453 -25.45 -28.08 33.02
N GLU A 454 -26.71 -28.11 33.45
CA GLU A 454 -27.35 -27.00 34.14
C GLU A 454 -26.54 -26.55 35.38
N GLY A 455 -26.45 -25.24 35.58
CA GLY A 455 -25.71 -24.63 36.70
C GLY A 455 -24.20 -24.51 36.47
N LEU A 456 -23.65 -25.09 35.40
CA LEU A 456 -22.24 -24.91 35.03
C LEU A 456 -22.00 -23.50 34.51
N THR A 457 -21.05 -22.78 35.12
CA THR A 457 -20.66 -21.43 34.70
C THR A 457 -19.15 -21.30 34.60
N VAL A 458 -18.68 -20.33 33.81
CA VAL A 458 -17.26 -19.94 33.74
C VAL A 458 -17.14 -18.44 33.92
N HIS A 459 -16.15 -18.00 34.70
CA HIS A 459 -15.86 -16.58 34.82
C HIS A 459 -15.25 -16.07 33.49
N PRO A 460 -15.81 -15.01 32.88
CA PRO A 460 -15.55 -14.66 31.49
C PRO A 460 -14.12 -14.20 31.19
N THR A 461 -13.29 -13.90 32.19
CA THR A 461 -11.91 -13.42 31.97
C THR A 461 -10.84 -14.23 32.69
N THR A 462 -11.22 -15.13 33.61
CA THR A 462 -10.26 -15.83 34.48
C THR A 462 -10.37 -17.35 34.38
N GLY A 463 -11.21 -17.86 33.47
CA GLY A 463 -11.33 -19.30 33.23
C GLY A 463 -11.85 -20.11 34.42
N PHE A 464 -12.24 -19.47 35.53
CA PHE A 464 -12.73 -20.14 36.72
C PHE A 464 -14.12 -20.70 36.47
N LEU A 465 -14.15 -22.01 36.30
CA LEU A 465 -15.34 -22.81 36.17
C LEU A 465 -15.93 -23.09 37.56
N GLN A 466 -17.24 -22.96 37.69
CA GLN A 466 -17.99 -23.22 38.92
C GLN A 466 -19.22 -24.07 38.61
N TRP A 467 -19.43 -25.11 39.41
CA TRP A 467 -20.57 -26.01 39.27
C TRP A 467 -20.90 -26.70 40.59
N ARG A 468 -22.18 -26.92 40.86
CA ARG A 468 -22.67 -27.77 41.95
C ARG A 468 -23.62 -28.79 41.31
N PRO A 469 -23.20 -30.05 41.12
CA PRO A 469 -24.02 -31.03 40.42
C PRO A 469 -25.20 -31.48 41.29
N ASN A 470 -26.35 -31.68 40.65
CA ASN A 470 -27.54 -32.26 41.27
C ASN A 470 -27.76 -33.73 40.89
N ALA A 471 -28.71 -34.40 41.52
CA ALA A 471 -28.93 -35.84 41.38
C ALA A 471 -29.39 -36.25 39.98
N ASN A 472 -30.05 -35.36 39.22
CA ASN A 472 -30.38 -35.59 37.82
C ASN A 472 -29.13 -35.60 36.90
N GLN A 473 -27.97 -35.18 37.42
CA GLN A 473 -26.69 -35.09 36.71
C GLN A 473 -25.69 -36.18 37.15
N LEU A 474 -26.14 -37.28 37.75
CA LEU A 474 -25.28 -38.41 38.12
C LEU A 474 -24.59 -39.07 36.91
N GLY A 475 -23.36 -39.53 37.10
CA GLY A 475 -22.54 -40.13 36.05
C GLY A 475 -21.85 -39.12 35.15
N GLN A 476 -21.56 -39.53 33.91
CA GLN A 476 -20.71 -38.76 33.01
C GLN A 476 -21.45 -37.56 32.39
N ASN A 477 -20.95 -36.36 32.67
CA ASN A 477 -21.38 -35.10 32.06
C ASN A 477 -20.28 -34.57 31.14
N THR A 478 -20.65 -34.12 29.95
CA THR A 478 -19.73 -33.50 28.98
C THR A 478 -20.08 -32.04 28.77
N PHE A 479 -19.07 -31.19 28.63
CA PHE A 479 -19.27 -29.76 28.36
C PHE A 479 -18.15 -29.20 27.49
N THR A 480 -18.40 -28.03 26.89
CA THR A 480 -17.47 -27.32 26.04
C THR A 480 -17.28 -25.89 26.54
N VAL A 481 -16.03 -25.52 26.82
CA VAL A 481 -15.63 -24.14 27.13
C VAL A 481 -14.89 -23.57 25.93
N ARG A 482 -15.28 -22.39 25.46
CA ARG A 482 -14.59 -21.66 24.39
C ARG A 482 -13.75 -20.54 24.99
N ALA A 483 -12.50 -20.47 24.53
CA ALA A 483 -11.64 -19.30 24.68
C ALA A 483 -11.69 -18.48 23.38
N THR A 484 -11.73 -17.16 23.50
CA THR A 484 -11.71 -16.21 22.39
C THR A 484 -10.70 -15.10 22.69
N ASP A 485 -9.74 -14.87 21.80
CA ASP A 485 -8.77 -13.78 21.94
C ASP A 485 -9.29 -12.45 21.37
N ILE A 486 -8.46 -11.40 21.45
CA ILE A 486 -8.81 -10.06 20.98
C ILE A 486 -9.00 -10.00 19.45
N ALA A 487 -8.23 -10.78 18.69
CA ALA A 487 -8.35 -10.91 17.23
C ALA A 487 -9.56 -11.75 16.80
N GLY A 488 -10.27 -12.37 17.75
CA GLY A 488 -11.44 -13.21 17.52
C GLY A 488 -11.13 -14.65 17.10
N ASN A 489 -9.90 -15.13 17.28
CA ASN A 489 -9.66 -16.58 17.18
C ASN A 489 -10.37 -17.28 18.33
N THR A 490 -10.83 -18.51 18.05
CA THR A 490 -11.53 -19.31 19.05
C THR A 490 -10.90 -20.68 19.20
N ARG A 491 -10.95 -21.20 20.43
CA ARG A 491 -10.53 -22.58 20.72
C ARG A 491 -11.44 -23.19 21.77
N ASP A 492 -11.89 -24.39 21.46
CA ASP A 492 -12.81 -25.14 22.30
C ASP A 492 -12.04 -26.18 23.12
N LEU A 493 -12.30 -26.20 24.43
CA LEU A 493 -11.96 -27.29 25.33
C LEU A 493 -13.20 -28.15 25.53
N VAL A 494 -13.16 -29.39 25.05
CA VAL A 494 -14.16 -30.41 25.36
C VAL A 494 -13.69 -31.19 26.59
N ALA A 495 -14.50 -31.18 27.64
CA ALA A 495 -14.20 -31.75 28.94
C ALA A 495 -15.33 -32.67 29.42
N SER A 496 -15.01 -33.53 30.38
CA SER A 496 -16.01 -34.39 31.01
C SER A 496 -15.77 -34.54 32.50
N LEU A 497 -16.83 -34.43 33.29
CA LEU A 497 -16.82 -34.68 34.73
C LEU A 497 -17.78 -35.83 35.04
N ASP A 498 -17.30 -36.78 35.84
CA ASP A 498 -18.10 -37.90 36.32
C ASP A 498 -18.61 -37.58 37.72
N VAL A 499 -19.93 -37.46 37.88
CA VAL A 499 -20.54 -37.15 39.17
C VAL A 499 -20.81 -38.46 39.90
N ASP A 500 -20.08 -38.67 41.00
CA ASP A 500 -20.20 -39.83 41.88
C ASP A 500 -20.94 -39.47 43.16
N GLY A 501 -21.77 -40.39 43.63
CA GLY A 501 -22.62 -40.22 44.80
C GLY A 501 -23.96 -40.93 44.64
N ASP A 502 -24.77 -40.85 45.71
CA ASP A 502 -26.09 -41.46 45.76
C ASP A 502 -27.14 -40.36 45.96
N ALA A 503 -28.14 -40.34 45.09
CA ALA A 503 -29.37 -39.60 45.36
C ALA A 503 -30.07 -40.19 46.59
N LEU A 504 -30.71 -39.35 47.39
CA LEU A 504 -31.39 -39.77 48.63
C LEU A 504 -32.90 -39.90 48.45
N VAL A 505 -33.48 -39.14 47.52
CA VAL A 505 -34.92 -39.08 47.27
C VAL A 505 -35.15 -39.00 45.77
N GLU A 506 -36.25 -39.58 45.31
CA GLU A 506 -36.77 -39.38 43.95
C GLU A 506 -38.23 -38.97 44.01
N TYR A 507 -38.57 -37.95 43.21
CA TYR A 507 -39.94 -37.59 42.87
C TYR A 507 -40.27 -38.09 41.49
N SER A 508 -41.34 -38.88 41.38
CA SER A 508 -41.86 -39.42 40.13
C SER A 508 -43.23 -38.84 39.81
N LEU A 509 -43.43 -38.45 38.55
CA LEU A 509 -44.68 -37.92 38.04
C LEU A 509 -45.34 -38.97 37.15
N GLU A 510 -46.53 -39.40 37.54
CA GLU A 510 -47.34 -40.34 36.77
C GLU A 510 -48.62 -39.64 36.28
N LEU A 511 -48.99 -39.90 35.03
CA LEU A 511 -50.27 -39.45 34.48
C LEU A 511 -51.21 -40.64 34.39
N THR A 512 -52.43 -40.48 34.90
CA THR A 512 -53.48 -41.49 34.76
C THR A 512 -54.75 -40.91 34.15
N ASP A 513 -55.55 -41.76 33.51
CA ASP A 513 -56.95 -41.43 33.22
C ASP A 513 -57.75 -41.29 34.53
N THR A 514 -59.03 -40.92 34.40
CA THR A 514 -59.93 -40.74 35.55
C THR A 514 -60.32 -42.07 36.22
N ASP A 515 -60.04 -43.21 35.59
CA ASP A 515 -60.21 -44.56 36.14
C ASP A 515 -58.94 -45.09 36.84
N GLY A 516 -57.83 -44.33 36.77
CA GLY A 516 -56.56 -44.64 37.42
C GLY A 516 -55.58 -45.47 36.58
N ASN A 517 -55.82 -45.65 35.28
CA ASN A 517 -54.88 -46.31 34.37
C ASN A 517 -53.83 -45.32 33.88
N GLU A 518 -52.56 -45.72 33.86
CA GLU A 518 -51.46 -44.87 33.37
C GLU A 518 -51.62 -44.52 31.88
N ILE A 519 -51.32 -43.27 31.54
CA ILE A 519 -51.46 -42.73 30.18
C ILE A 519 -50.21 -41.99 29.74
N SER A 520 -49.90 -42.07 28.45
CA SER A 520 -48.82 -41.30 27.79
C SER A 520 -49.36 -40.31 26.74
N SER A 521 -50.68 -40.18 26.64
CA SER A 521 -51.35 -39.26 25.71
C SER A 521 -52.78 -38.97 26.15
N VAL A 522 -53.25 -37.77 25.84
CA VAL A 522 -54.62 -37.29 26.02
C VAL A 522 -55.07 -36.51 24.79
N THR A 523 -56.35 -36.17 24.71
CA THR A 523 -56.91 -35.33 23.65
C THR A 523 -57.33 -33.98 24.23
N VAL A 524 -57.28 -32.90 23.44
CA VAL A 524 -57.82 -31.60 23.88
C VAL A 524 -59.27 -31.76 24.37
N GLY A 525 -59.52 -31.35 25.61
CA GLY A 525 -60.78 -31.45 26.32
C GLY A 525 -60.85 -32.62 27.31
N ASP A 526 -59.92 -33.59 27.25
CA ASP A 526 -59.89 -34.72 28.17
C ASP A 526 -59.42 -34.29 29.57
N ASP A 527 -60.07 -34.84 30.59
CA ASP A 527 -59.62 -34.77 31.98
C ASP A 527 -58.70 -35.96 32.29
N PHE A 528 -57.62 -35.71 33.01
CA PHE A 528 -56.67 -36.71 33.49
C PHE A 528 -56.23 -36.37 34.92
N VAL A 529 -55.44 -37.24 35.54
CA VAL A 529 -54.92 -37.03 36.90
C VAL A 529 -53.41 -37.08 36.87
N LEU A 530 -52.77 -36.04 37.36
CA LEU A 530 -51.35 -36.06 37.70
C LEU A 530 -51.21 -36.64 39.11
N ARG A 531 -50.29 -37.59 39.28
CA ARG A 531 -49.92 -38.19 40.56
C ARG A 531 -48.44 -37.93 40.80
N VAL A 532 -48.12 -37.38 41.95
CA VAL A 532 -46.74 -37.19 42.40
C VAL A 532 -46.43 -38.21 43.47
N LEU A 533 -45.37 -38.99 43.24
CA LEU A 533 -44.88 -40.01 44.15
C LEU A 533 -43.49 -39.61 44.66
N VAL A 534 -43.16 -40.10 45.85
CA VAL A 534 -41.84 -39.94 46.45
C VAL A 534 -41.29 -41.29 46.90
N GLU A 535 -40.00 -41.52 46.66
CA GLU A 535 -39.26 -42.69 47.13
C GLU A 535 -38.01 -42.28 47.91
N ASP A 536 -37.72 -43.04 48.97
CA ASP A 536 -36.46 -42.95 49.73
C ASP A 536 -35.45 -43.91 49.11
N LEU A 537 -34.41 -43.36 48.46
CA LEU A 537 -33.44 -44.12 47.66
C LEU A 537 -32.25 -44.67 48.47
N ARG A 538 -32.21 -44.43 49.78
CA ARG A 538 -31.10 -44.92 50.62
C ARG A 538 -31.01 -46.44 50.59
N GLU A 539 -29.79 -46.98 50.72
CA GLU A 539 -29.55 -48.45 50.80
C GLU A 539 -30.44 -49.15 51.85
N THR A 540 -30.75 -48.47 52.95
CA THR A 540 -31.70 -48.91 53.98
C THR A 540 -32.83 -47.90 54.13
N PRO A 541 -33.87 -47.96 53.30
CA PRO A 541 -34.90 -46.93 53.25
C PRO A 541 -35.86 -47.04 54.44
N ARG A 542 -36.20 -45.88 55.01
CA ARG A 542 -37.15 -45.73 56.13
C ARG A 542 -38.37 -44.88 55.74
N GLY A 543 -38.33 -44.28 54.55
CA GLY A 543 -39.38 -43.48 53.93
C GLY A 543 -39.20 -41.98 54.13
N ALA A 544 -39.92 -41.20 53.32
CA ALA A 544 -40.07 -39.76 53.50
C ALA A 544 -41.01 -39.46 54.69
N PHE A 545 -40.53 -38.65 55.63
CA PHE A 545 -41.34 -38.07 56.70
C PHE A 545 -42.10 -36.83 56.22
N ALA A 546 -41.50 -36.03 55.34
CA ALA A 546 -42.14 -34.88 54.71
C ALA A 546 -41.74 -34.85 53.24
N ALA A 547 -42.69 -34.56 52.37
CA ALA A 547 -42.47 -34.50 50.93
C ALA A 547 -43.25 -33.31 50.38
N TYR A 548 -42.50 -32.35 49.86
CA TYR A 548 -42.98 -31.09 49.29
C TYR A 548 -42.10 -30.78 48.10
N LEU A 549 -42.74 -30.30 47.04
CA LEU A 549 -42.10 -29.95 45.77
C LEU A 549 -42.98 -28.94 45.05
N ASP A 550 -42.38 -28.31 44.05
CA ASP A 550 -43.12 -27.60 43.02
C ASP A 550 -43.39 -28.53 41.83
N VAL A 551 -44.49 -28.26 41.14
CA VAL A 551 -44.78 -28.90 39.86
C VAL A 551 -44.99 -27.82 38.83
N VAL A 552 -44.13 -27.76 37.82
CA VAL A 552 -44.11 -26.70 36.80
C VAL A 552 -44.38 -27.27 35.41
N TRP A 553 -45.00 -26.47 34.55
CA TRP A 553 -45.13 -26.77 33.12
C TRP A 553 -45.08 -25.50 32.30
N SER A 554 -44.29 -25.47 31.23
CA SER A 554 -43.95 -24.21 30.55
C SER A 554 -45.01 -23.71 29.56
N ASP A 555 -46.08 -24.46 29.29
CA ASP A 555 -47.06 -24.14 28.25
C ASP A 555 -48.53 -24.19 28.71
N ASN A 556 -49.40 -23.36 28.14
CA ASN A 556 -50.84 -23.35 28.46
C ASN A 556 -51.58 -24.56 27.82
N ARG A 557 -50.93 -25.72 27.76
CA ARG A 557 -51.51 -26.96 27.19
C ARG A 557 -52.28 -27.75 28.21
N VAL A 558 -52.01 -27.55 29.49
CA VAL A 558 -52.70 -28.21 30.59
C VAL A 558 -53.13 -27.18 31.61
N GLU A 559 -54.22 -27.46 32.31
CA GLU A 559 -54.69 -26.65 33.43
C GLU A 559 -55.13 -27.54 34.59
N VAL A 560 -54.98 -27.04 35.82
CA VAL A 560 -55.51 -27.70 37.02
C VAL A 560 -57.02 -27.46 37.11
N THR A 561 -57.82 -28.53 37.23
CA THR A 561 -59.29 -28.44 37.21
C THR A 561 -59.96 -28.69 38.55
N GLY A 562 -59.20 -29.03 39.58
CA GLY A 562 -59.74 -29.35 40.90
C GLY A 562 -58.69 -29.35 42.02
N PRO A 563 -59.10 -29.64 43.26
CA PRO A 563 -58.22 -29.58 44.42
C PRO A 563 -57.22 -30.73 44.46
N LEU A 564 -56.10 -30.49 45.12
CA LEU A 564 -55.13 -31.52 45.50
C LEU A 564 -55.77 -32.57 46.42
N THR A 565 -55.50 -33.84 46.13
CA THR A 565 -55.86 -34.98 46.98
C THR A 565 -54.60 -35.64 47.49
N TYR A 566 -54.36 -35.59 48.80
CA TYR A 566 -53.13 -36.06 49.41
C TYR A 566 -53.15 -37.57 49.69
N GLY A 567 -52.02 -38.22 49.49
CA GLY A 567 -51.87 -39.64 49.72
C GLY A 567 -51.93 -40.01 51.20
N THR A 568 -52.35 -41.24 51.48
CA THR A 568 -52.56 -41.70 52.88
C THR A 568 -51.27 -41.77 53.71
N ALA A 569 -50.12 -41.80 53.06
CA ALA A 569 -48.80 -41.76 53.70
C ALA A 569 -48.47 -40.39 54.30
N PHE A 570 -49.07 -39.31 53.77
CA PHE A 570 -48.84 -37.92 54.18
C PHE A 570 -50.15 -37.28 54.68
N PRO A 571 -50.69 -37.67 55.85
CA PRO A 571 -52.01 -37.21 56.30
C PRO A 571 -52.02 -35.83 56.96
N ASN A 572 -50.86 -35.21 57.22
CA ASN A 572 -50.73 -34.01 58.05
C ASN A 572 -50.11 -32.84 57.26
N VAL A 573 -50.38 -31.60 57.70
CA VAL A 573 -49.74 -30.35 57.22
C VAL A 573 -49.72 -30.24 55.69
N HIS A 574 -50.90 -30.23 55.08
CA HIS A 574 -51.04 -30.09 53.63
C HIS A 574 -50.84 -28.66 53.16
N THR A 575 -50.02 -28.50 52.12
CA THR A 575 -49.82 -27.26 51.36
C THR A 575 -49.88 -27.56 49.86
N GLY A 576 -49.99 -26.51 49.04
CA GLY A 576 -50.09 -26.64 47.60
C GLY A 576 -51.04 -25.59 47.02
N ALA A 577 -50.46 -24.56 46.40
CA ALA A 577 -51.21 -23.51 45.73
C ALA A 577 -51.35 -23.83 44.25
N THR A 578 -52.59 -23.95 43.78
CA THR A 578 -52.93 -24.20 42.36
C THR A 578 -53.50 -22.95 41.68
N SER A 579 -53.44 -21.79 42.36
CA SER A 579 -54.00 -20.53 41.87
C SER A 579 -53.05 -19.76 40.96
N GLU A 580 -51.77 -20.14 40.97
CA GLU A 580 -50.76 -19.56 40.11
C GLU A 580 -50.78 -20.26 38.75
N ASN A 581 -50.51 -19.50 37.70
CA ASN A 581 -50.50 -20.07 36.38
C ASN A 581 -49.28 -20.97 36.23
N ASN A 582 -49.48 -22.16 35.68
CA ASN A 582 -48.41 -23.03 35.21
C ASN A 582 -47.47 -23.60 36.29
N ILE A 583 -47.88 -23.49 37.55
CA ILE A 583 -47.20 -24.06 38.70
C ILE A 583 -48.22 -24.58 39.71
N ILE A 584 -47.90 -25.69 40.35
CA ILE A 584 -48.44 -26.06 41.64
C ILE A 584 -47.31 -25.81 42.63
N ASP A 585 -47.48 -24.74 43.38
CA ASP A 585 -46.45 -24.18 44.25
C ASP A 585 -46.56 -24.81 45.65
N GLU A 586 -45.44 -25.31 46.16
CA GLU A 586 -45.29 -25.80 47.52
C GLU A 586 -46.26 -26.93 47.89
N ALA A 587 -46.50 -27.88 46.99
CA ALA A 587 -47.47 -28.93 47.20
C ALA A 587 -46.90 -30.15 47.93
N GLY A 588 -47.59 -30.59 48.97
CA GLY A 588 -47.12 -31.74 49.71
C GLY A 588 -47.74 -31.93 51.08
N GLY A 589 -47.10 -32.78 51.88
CA GLY A 589 -47.56 -33.08 53.23
C GLY A 589 -46.51 -33.78 54.09
N THR A 590 -46.86 -33.92 55.36
CA THR A 590 -46.08 -34.66 56.36
C THR A 590 -46.76 -35.97 56.74
N GLY A 591 -45.92 -36.97 56.98
CA GLY A 591 -46.28 -38.30 57.45
C GLY A 591 -46.70 -38.33 58.92
N GLY A 592 -46.99 -39.55 59.38
CA GLY A 592 -47.15 -39.84 60.81
C GLY A 592 -45.79 -40.08 61.50
N PHE A 593 -45.81 -40.59 62.73
CA PHE A 593 -44.60 -40.96 63.46
C PHE A 593 -44.07 -42.37 63.15
N ASN A 594 -44.76 -43.12 62.27
CA ASN A 594 -44.34 -44.45 61.86
C ASN A 594 -43.57 -44.37 60.55
N GLU A 595 -42.44 -45.07 60.48
CA GLU A 595 -41.66 -45.22 59.25
C GLU A 595 -42.48 -45.88 58.15
N LEU A 596 -42.35 -45.37 56.92
CA LEU A 596 -43.04 -45.92 55.75
C LEU A 596 -42.27 -47.12 55.16
N GLY A 597 -40.95 -47.18 55.38
CA GLY A 597 -40.07 -48.17 54.76
C GLY A 597 -39.66 -47.79 53.34
N GLY A 598 -39.22 -48.76 52.54
CA GLY A 598 -38.90 -48.57 51.12
C GLY A 598 -40.12 -48.67 50.21
N GLY A 599 -39.97 -48.15 48.99
CA GLY A 599 -40.99 -48.10 47.94
C GLY A 599 -41.54 -46.69 47.70
N GLU A 600 -42.33 -46.58 46.64
CA GLU A 600 -42.95 -45.32 46.22
C GLU A 600 -44.25 -45.03 46.99
N PHE A 601 -44.40 -43.79 47.45
CA PHE A 601 -45.58 -43.34 48.16
C PHE A 601 -46.19 -42.12 47.46
N LEU A 602 -47.51 -42.16 47.20
CA LEU A 602 -48.25 -41.01 46.67
C LEU A 602 -48.18 -39.84 47.66
N VAL A 603 -47.64 -38.71 47.21
CA VAL A 603 -47.62 -37.44 47.95
C VAL A 603 -48.99 -36.77 47.79
N PHE A 604 -49.35 -36.51 46.53
CA PHE A 604 -50.67 -36.01 46.16
C PHE A 604 -51.03 -36.40 44.72
N SER A 605 -52.31 -36.25 44.39
CA SER A 605 -52.82 -36.29 43.04
C SER A 605 -53.70 -35.08 42.77
N VAL A 606 -53.71 -34.60 41.53
CA VAL A 606 -54.49 -33.42 41.11
C VAL A 606 -55.18 -33.69 39.78
N PRO A 607 -56.49 -33.41 39.64
CA PRO A 607 -57.16 -33.49 38.36
C PRO A 607 -56.71 -32.32 37.47
N MET A 608 -56.40 -32.65 36.23
CA MET A 608 -55.94 -31.72 35.20
C MET A 608 -56.74 -31.92 33.92
N ARG A 609 -56.70 -30.93 33.02
CA ARG A 609 -57.34 -30.99 31.70
C ARG A 609 -56.39 -30.57 30.61
N ALA A 610 -56.47 -31.27 29.49
CA ALA A 610 -55.74 -30.89 28.29
C ALA A 610 -56.49 -29.77 27.53
N VAL A 611 -55.83 -28.65 27.31
CA VAL A 611 -56.42 -27.43 26.75
C VAL A 611 -55.95 -27.19 25.31
N THR A 612 -54.69 -27.49 24.99
CA THR A 612 -54.09 -27.17 23.69
C THR A 612 -53.24 -28.32 23.14
N ALA A 613 -53.47 -28.71 21.87
CA ALA A 613 -52.80 -29.85 21.24
C ALA A 613 -51.30 -29.62 20.95
N GLY A 614 -50.48 -30.62 21.25
CA GLY A 614 -49.02 -30.66 21.08
C GLY A 614 -48.36 -31.51 22.16
N ASN A 615 -47.02 -31.58 22.15
CA ASN A 615 -46.26 -32.21 23.24
C ASN A 615 -46.39 -31.36 24.50
N ALA A 616 -46.69 -31.98 25.63
CA ALA A 616 -46.72 -31.34 26.93
C ALA A 616 -45.73 -32.03 27.86
N MET A 617 -45.15 -31.25 28.77
CA MET A 617 -44.22 -31.72 29.80
C MET A 617 -44.59 -31.08 31.13
N ILE A 618 -44.70 -31.91 32.17
CA ILE A 618 -44.90 -31.48 33.55
C ILE A 618 -43.67 -31.95 34.32
N SER A 619 -43.00 -31.05 35.01
CA SER A 619 -41.76 -31.32 35.74
C SER A 619 -41.94 -31.13 37.23
N ALA A 620 -41.33 -32.00 38.01
CA ALA A 620 -41.05 -31.73 39.42
C ALA A 620 -39.93 -30.69 39.53
N ASP A 621 -40.00 -29.84 40.55
CA ASP A 621 -38.95 -28.89 40.92
C ASP A 621 -38.86 -28.78 42.45
N ALA A 622 -37.73 -28.29 42.96
CA ALA A 622 -37.50 -28.14 44.38
C ALA A 622 -38.42 -27.08 44.99
N ALA A 623 -39.06 -27.42 46.12
CA ALA A 623 -39.73 -26.44 46.96
C ALA A 623 -38.76 -25.35 47.43
N ASP A 624 -39.20 -24.09 47.45
CA ASP A 624 -38.37 -22.91 47.72
C ASP A 624 -38.64 -22.23 49.09
N ASN A 625 -39.65 -22.70 49.84
CA ASN A 625 -40.05 -22.17 51.14
C ASN A 625 -39.47 -22.95 52.34
N SER A 626 -38.15 -22.98 52.40
CA SER A 626 -37.42 -23.54 53.53
C SER A 626 -37.51 -22.63 54.78
N PRO A 627 -37.73 -23.16 56.02
CA PRO A 627 -37.73 -24.58 56.38
C PRO A 627 -39.13 -25.20 56.54
N HIS A 628 -40.18 -24.63 55.91
CA HIS A 628 -41.56 -25.01 56.21
C HIS A 628 -42.07 -26.17 55.34
N THR A 629 -41.51 -26.31 54.15
CA THR A 629 -41.93 -27.26 53.11
C THR A 629 -40.71 -27.99 52.54
N ASP A 630 -39.79 -28.41 53.41
CA ASP A 630 -38.64 -29.19 52.99
C ASP A 630 -39.00 -30.68 52.84
N THR A 631 -38.23 -31.38 52.00
CA THR A 631 -38.22 -32.85 51.98
C THR A 631 -37.42 -33.40 53.18
N LEU A 632 -38.05 -34.23 54.00
CA LEU A 632 -37.46 -34.84 55.19
C LEU A 632 -37.52 -36.36 55.11
N LEU A 633 -36.44 -37.05 55.45
CA LEU A 633 -36.39 -38.51 55.53
C LEU A 633 -36.42 -39.01 56.99
N PHE A 634 -37.09 -40.14 57.25
CA PHE A 634 -37.03 -40.76 58.57
C PHE A 634 -35.58 -41.11 58.95
N GLY A 635 -35.17 -40.69 60.14
CA GLY A 635 -33.83 -40.95 60.68
C GLY A 635 -32.77 -39.91 60.32
N ILE A 636 -33.10 -38.88 59.54
CA ILE A 636 -32.24 -37.73 59.25
C ILE A 636 -32.84 -36.52 59.97
N ASN A 637 -31.99 -35.74 60.67
CA ASN A 637 -32.43 -34.61 61.51
C ASN A 637 -32.37 -33.26 60.80
N SER A 638 -32.08 -33.26 59.50
CA SER A 638 -31.98 -32.09 58.63
C SER A 638 -32.81 -32.33 57.38
N ALA A 639 -33.19 -31.24 56.70
CA ALA A 639 -33.70 -31.32 55.34
C ALA A 639 -32.74 -32.05 54.42
N VAL A 640 -33.29 -32.79 53.47
CA VAL A 640 -32.53 -33.32 52.34
C VAL A 640 -32.18 -32.13 51.45
N ASP A 641 -30.89 -31.98 51.13
CA ASP A 641 -30.43 -30.99 50.16
C ASP A 641 -31.12 -31.26 48.81
N SER A 642 -31.70 -30.24 48.17
CA SER A 642 -32.41 -30.39 46.89
C SER A 642 -31.52 -31.02 45.82
N ASP A 643 -30.21 -30.80 45.87
CA ASP A 643 -29.26 -31.38 44.92
C ASP A 643 -29.08 -32.90 45.10
N LEU A 644 -29.54 -33.47 46.22
CA LEU A 644 -29.57 -34.91 46.48
C LEU A 644 -30.91 -35.56 46.11
N ILE A 645 -31.83 -34.81 45.50
CA ILE A 645 -33.17 -35.25 45.12
C ILE A 645 -33.28 -35.31 43.59
N ILE A 646 -33.73 -36.45 43.07
CA ILE A 646 -34.08 -36.59 41.65
C ILE A 646 -35.48 -36.01 41.46
N TYR A 647 -35.59 -35.00 40.60
CA TYR A 647 -36.87 -34.46 40.17
C TYR A 647 -37.16 -34.94 38.75
N ASN A 648 -38.12 -35.85 38.58
CA ASN A 648 -38.49 -36.35 37.25
C ASN A 648 -39.56 -35.49 36.57
N SER A 649 -39.67 -35.65 35.26
CA SER A 649 -40.71 -35.04 34.44
C SER A 649 -41.57 -36.11 33.76
N ALA A 650 -42.83 -35.78 33.51
CA ALA A 650 -43.74 -36.57 32.70
C ALA A 650 -43.98 -35.89 31.34
N GLU A 651 -43.49 -36.53 30.27
CA GLU A 651 -43.77 -36.11 28.88
C GLU A 651 -44.93 -36.91 28.28
N PHE A 652 -45.83 -36.21 27.59
CA PHE A 652 -46.98 -36.85 26.95
C PHE A 652 -47.52 -36.05 25.76
N GLN A 653 -48.35 -36.70 24.95
CA GLN A 653 -48.97 -36.11 23.76
C GLN A 653 -50.37 -35.59 24.04
N VAL A 654 -50.65 -34.33 23.67
CA VAL A 654 -52.02 -33.80 23.60
C VAL A 654 -52.48 -33.79 22.13
N GLY A 655 -53.33 -34.74 21.76
CA GLY A 655 -53.91 -34.85 20.42
C GLY A 655 -55.04 -33.85 20.16
N LEU A 656 -55.38 -33.65 18.89
CA LEU A 656 -56.58 -32.87 18.50
C LEU A 656 -57.85 -33.69 18.76
N GLY A 657 -58.80 -33.11 19.49
CA GLY A 657 -60.13 -33.68 19.65
C GLY A 657 -60.92 -33.62 18.36
N PHE A 658 -61.15 -34.78 17.74
CA PHE A 658 -62.12 -34.88 16.66
C PHE A 658 -63.48 -35.27 17.24
N SER A 659 -64.40 -34.30 17.31
CA SER A 659 -65.80 -34.57 17.64
C SER A 659 -66.61 -34.54 16.33
N PRO A 660 -66.93 -35.70 15.71
CA PRO A 660 -67.80 -35.70 14.54
C PRO A 660 -69.20 -35.27 14.99
N THR A 661 -69.62 -34.07 14.59
CA THR A 661 -71.06 -33.75 14.55
C THR A 661 -71.68 -34.58 13.43
N ASP A 662 -72.57 -35.51 13.80
CA ASP A 662 -73.43 -36.24 12.86
C ASP A 662 -74.31 -35.23 12.11
N ASP A 663 -73.93 -34.88 10.89
CA ASP A 663 -74.78 -34.09 10.00
C ASP A 663 -75.69 -35.06 9.26
N ALA A 664 -76.94 -35.16 9.73
CA ALA A 664 -77.95 -36.03 9.16
C ALA A 664 -78.37 -35.54 7.76
N TYR A 665 -77.59 -35.89 6.74
CA TYR A 665 -78.02 -35.86 5.34
C TYR A 665 -78.31 -37.27 4.84
N ASN A 666 -79.60 -37.59 4.74
CA ASN A 666 -80.12 -38.72 3.99
C ASN A 666 -79.85 -38.48 2.50
N PHE A 667 -79.00 -39.29 1.88
CA PHE A 667 -78.97 -39.45 0.43
C PHE A 667 -79.59 -40.79 0.08
N ASP A 668 -80.74 -40.74 -0.58
CA ASP A 668 -81.33 -41.89 -1.28
C ASP A 668 -80.33 -42.38 -2.34
N GLU A 669 -80.05 -43.69 -2.33
CA GLU A 669 -79.45 -44.41 -3.44
C GLU A 669 -80.32 -44.27 -4.70
N ASP A 670 -79.70 -44.13 -5.87
CA ASP A 670 -79.90 -45.14 -6.91
C ASP A 670 -78.73 -45.24 -7.90
N THR A 671 -78.55 -46.47 -8.33
CA THR A 671 -77.54 -47.05 -9.21
C THR A 671 -77.72 -46.70 -10.70
N SER A 672 -76.60 -46.52 -11.44
CA SER A 672 -76.17 -47.30 -12.63
C SER A 672 -75.05 -46.61 -13.40
#